data_AF-A0A662BRB4-F1
#
_entry.id   AF-A0A662BRB4-F1
#
_cell.length_a   1.000
_cell.length_b   1.000
_cell.length_c   1.000
_cell.angle_alpha   90.00
_cell.angle_beta   90.00
_cell.angle_gamma   90.00
#
_symmetry.space_group_name_H-M   'P 1'
#
loop_
_entity.id
_entity.type
_entity.pdbx_description
1 polymer ?
#
loop_
_entity_poly.entity_id
_entity_poly.type
_entity_poly.pdbx_seq_one_letter_code
_entity_poly.pdbx_strand_id
1 'polypeptide(L)'
;AAKSAIRDVARVLKLPLPDADRLAKLVPERPGITLRAAYKEVPELADIKKKGSELEKKTLVFAETLEGSARHTGTHACGVIIGPDNLIEHLPLSTAKDSDLMVTQYEGKMVESVGMLKMDFLGLKTLSIIKDAIANVKVSEGIDINIDEIPFDDEQTYQLYQRAETIGTFQFESEGMRGHLKELKPTDIEDLIAMNALYRPGPMQFIEVYIKRKHGKEKVIYPHPMLEEILKPTFGIMVYQEQIMQTAQIMAGFSLGKADILRRAMGKKKIEAMQAQKVEFVKGALEKKIEKEKAEEIFGIMERFAEYGFNRSHSAAYSVIAYQTAYLKAHYPAEYMAAVLTHNLNDIKKITLFIEESKRQNIDVLGPDVNESAFNFTVTKDGTIRFGMGAIKGVGESAVMAILAEKNENGPFLNIFDMAKRVDLRAVNKSCFEALAKAGAFDGFEGTHRAQFFHRQNTDDTIFLEKVIRHGGNYQEKKNSAQQSLFGEDSEAEAPDPEMPDCNPYTKIEQLRKEKEVTGFYISGHPLDDFKLEIDNFCDTNLADLFADPKKYFNRVVTLAGMITGAQERMTQTGKPYGSFMLEDFNDSKKFFLFSEDYLKLKHFLVEGFNVMAQVRVQLRRGGKDQLEVKVVNLSLLAEALEKHTKSITLTLRAEEVSAELIGLLKKIIKAKKGNCLVKIRVEDHESKTSLMMQPRNNAVNPVHFIREMQQIPDIRYKLN
;
A
#
# COMPACT_ATOMS: atom_id res chain seq x y z
N ALA A 1 20.39 -2.52 19.58
CA ALA A 1 19.16 -3.32 19.41
C ALA A 1 19.52 -4.81 19.29
N ALA A 2 18.72 -5.71 19.89
CA ALA A 2 18.98 -7.15 19.96
C ALA A 2 19.24 -7.81 18.59
N LYS A 3 18.35 -7.60 17.60
CA LYS A 3 18.46 -8.19 16.25
C LYS A 3 19.73 -7.74 15.51
N SER A 4 20.08 -6.45 15.60
CA SER A 4 21.28 -5.90 14.96
C SER A 4 22.55 -6.46 15.58
N ALA A 5 22.58 -6.61 16.91
CA ALA A 5 23.72 -7.21 17.61
C ALA A 5 23.99 -8.66 17.14
N ILE A 6 22.93 -9.48 16.97
CA ILE A 6 23.06 -10.82 16.40
C ILE A 6 23.65 -10.77 14.98
N ARG A 7 23.12 -9.91 14.10
CA ARG A 7 23.56 -9.82 12.70
C ARG A 7 25.00 -9.33 12.57
N ASP A 8 25.41 -8.36 13.38
CA ASP A 8 26.76 -7.79 13.35
C ASP A 8 27.79 -8.81 13.87
N VAL A 9 27.50 -9.46 15.00
CA VAL A 9 28.37 -10.54 15.54
C VAL A 9 28.44 -11.72 14.59
N ALA A 10 27.31 -12.14 14.01
CA ALA A 10 27.25 -13.22 13.03
C ALA A 10 28.15 -12.94 11.82
N ARG A 11 28.18 -11.69 11.34
CA ARG A 11 29.05 -11.27 10.24
C ARG A 11 30.53 -11.39 10.60
N VAL A 12 30.91 -10.99 11.82
CA VAL A 12 32.30 -11.08 12.32
C VAL A 12 32.72 -12.54 12.49
N LEU A 13 31.85 -13.38 13.06
CA LEU A 13 32.08 -14.81 13.24
C LEU A 13 31.92 -15.62 11.94
N LYS A 14 31.57 -14.97 10.83
CA LYS A 14 31.32 -15.59 9.51
C LYS A 14 30.24 -16.68 9.56
N LEU A 15 29.24 -16.51 10.41
CA LEU A 15 28.03 -17.33 10.37
C LEU A 15 27.32 -17.10 9.03
N PRO A 16 26.89 -18.16 8.32
CA PRO A 16 26.16 -18.01 7.07
C PRO A 16 24.96 -17.06 7.22
N LEU A 17 24.77 -16.19 6.23
CA LEU A 17 23.72 -15.16 6.26
C LEU A 17 22.30 -15.71 6.47
N PRO A 18 21.92 -16.89 5.92
CA PRO A 18 20.63 -17.52 6.22
C PRO A 18 20.45 -17.87 7.69
N ASP A 19 21.50 -18.37 8.35
CA ASP A 19 21.45 -18.73 9.77
C ASP A 19 21.41 -17.48 10.66
N ALA A 20 22.19 -16.46 10.31
CA ALA A 20 22.17 -15.16 10.99
C ALA A 20 20.77 -14.52 10.93
N ASP A 21 20.12 -14.55 9.76
CA ASP A 21 18.77 -14.01 9.60
C ASP A 21 17.72 -14.85 10.33
N ARG A 22 17.86 -16.17 10.34
CA ARG A 22 17.02 -17.08 11.14
C ARG A 22 17.08 -16.74 12.63
N LEU A 23 18.29 -16.59 13.20
CA LEU A 23 18.48 -16.22 14.61
C LEU A 23 17.88 -14.84 14.93
N ALA A 24 18.06 -13.86 14.04
CA ALA A 24 17.52 -12.52 14.24
C ALA A 24 15.97 -12.49 14.17
N LYS A 25 15.36 -13.34 13.33
CA LYS A 25 13.90 -13.47 13.20
C LYS A 25 13.23 -14.12 14.42
N LEU A 26 13.94 -14.97 15.16
CA LEU A 26 13.44 -15.57 16.40
C LEU A 26 13.28 -14.55 17.54
N VAL A 27 13.91 -13.37 17.46
CA VAL A 27 13.73 -12.33 18.46
C VAL A 27 12.37 -11.64 18.25
N PRO A 28 11.50 -11.55 19.28
CA PRO A 28 10.21 -10.89 19.17
C PRO A 28 10.32 -9.43 18.72
N GLU A 29 9.39 -8.97 17.89
CA GLU A 29 9.33 -7.58 17.41
C GLU A 29 8.54 -6.72 18.38
N ARG A 30 9.23 -6.19 19.39
CA ARG A 30 8.69 -5.12 20.24
C ARG A 30 9.77 -4.11 20.64
N PRO A 31 9.43 -2.82 20.77
CA PRO A 31 10.38 -1.81 21.22
C PRO A 31 10.99 -2.17 22.58
N GLY A 32 12.32 -2.02 22.71
CA GLY A 32 13.02 -2.27 23.97
C GLY A 32 13.21 -3.75 24.36
N ILE A 33 12.90 -4.71 23.47
CA ILE A 33 13.23 -6.13 23.71
C ILE A 33 14.73 -6.31 23.93
N THR A 34 15.09 -7.01 25.01
CA THR A 34 16.46 -7.44 25.29
C THR A 34 16.62 -8.91 24.92
N LEU A 35 17.84 -9.34 24.59
CA LEU A 35 18.13 -10.76 24.31
C LEU A 35 17.78 -11.63 25.52
N ARG A 36 18.01 -11.14 26.74
CA ARG A 36 17.61 -11.84 27.98
C ARG A 36 16.10 -12.05 28.09
N ALA A 37 15.30 -11.05 27.73
CA ALA A 37 13.84 -11.20 27.69
C ALA A 37 13.42 -12.16 26.57
N ALA A 38 14.03 -12.05 25.39
CA ALA A 38 13.74 -12.91 24.26
C ALA A 38 14.01 -14.40 24.56
N TYR A 39 15.08 -14.73 25.30
CA TYR A 39 15.36 -16.11 25.73
C TYR A 39 14.29 -16.68 26.67
N LYS A 40 13.60 -15.84 27.46
CA LYS A 40 12.51 -16.30 28.34
C LYS A 40 11.22 -16.54 27.58
N GLU A 41 10.98 -15.75 26.54
CA GLU A 41 9.74 -15.79 25.75
C GLU A 41 9.79 -16.81 24.61
N VAL A 42 10.97 -17.06 24.05
CA VAL A 42 11.16 -17.93 22.89
C VAL A 42 12.05 -19.12 23.26
N PRO A 43 11.46 -20.27 23.63
CA PRO A 43 12.21 -21.47 24.02
C PRO A 43 13.21 -21.94 22.96
N GLU A 44 12.87 -21.82 21.67
CA GLU A 44 13.76 -22.19 20.56
C GLU A 44 15.07 -21.39 20.58
N LEU A 45 15.01 -20.09 20.86
CA LEU A 45 16.19 -19.22 20.92
C LEU A 45 17.07 -19.57 22.13
N ALA A 46 16.46 -19.92 23.26
CA ALA A 46 17.17 -20.40 24.45
C ALA A 46 17.80 -21.79 24.22
N ASP A 47 17.13 -22.66 23.48
CA ASP A 47 17.65 -23.97 23.12
C ASP A 47 18.84 -23.88 22.16
N ILE A 48 18.81 -22.98 21.18
CA ILE A 48 19.97 -22.75 20.29
C ILE A 48 21.17 -22.25 21.09
N LYS A 49 20.97 -21.37 22.07
CA LYS A 49 22.05 -20.91 22.96
C LYS A 49 22.69 -22.05 23.76
N LYS A 50 21.95 -23.12 24.08
CA LYS A 50 22.43 -24.26 24.87
C LYS A 50 22.93 -25.43 24.03
N LYS A 51 22.26 -25.72 22.92
CA LYS A 51 22.39 -26.97 22.14
C LYS A 51 22.65 -26.75 20.63
N GLY A 52 22.68 -25.50 20.17
CA GLY A 52 22.96 -25.18 18.77
C GLY A 52 24.39 -25.51 18.34
N SER A 53 24.76 -25.14 17.12
CA SER A 53 26.16 -25.24 16.69
C SER A 53 27.06 -24.31 17.53
N GLU A 54 28.33 -24.64 17.67
CA GLU A 54 29.28 -23.82 18.44
C GLU A 54 29.37 -22.38 17.93
N LEU A 55 29.20 -22.18 16.62
CA LEU A 55 29.20 -20.85 16.00
C LEU A 55 27.95 -20.04 16.39
N GLU A 56 26.77 -20.66 16.38
CA GLU A 56 25.51 -20.01 16.79
C GLU A 56 25.51 -19.65 18.28
N LYS A 57 26.01 -20.56 19.14
CA LYS A 57 26.15 -20.28 20.58
C LYS A 57 27.05 -19.07 20.83
N LYS A 58 28.25 -19.07 20.24
CA LYS A 58 29.19 -17.95 20.36
C LYS A 58 28.59 -16.65 19.85
N THR A 59 27.86 -16.71 18.74
CA THR A 59 27.14 -15.55 18.19
C THR A 59 26.15 -14.98 19.21
N LEU A 60 25.30 -15.82 19.82
CA LEU A 60 24.30 -15.36 20.79
C LEU A 60 24.92 -14.84 22.09
N VAL A 61 26.02 -15.44 22.56
CA VAL A 61 26.72 -14.99 23.78
C VAL A 61 27.38 -13.63 23.56
N PHE A 62 28.09 -13.43 22.46
CA PHE A 62 28.71 -12.14 22.16
C PHE A 62 27.67 -11.08 21.81
N ALA A 63 26.58 -11.44 21.12
CA ALA A 63 25.47 -10.53 20.85
C ALA A 63 24.81 -10.05 22.15
N GLU A 64 24.63 -10.92 23.15
CA GLU A 64 24.13 -10.53 24.48
C GLU A 64 25.10 -9.58 25.21
N THR A 65 26.40 -9.79 25.04
CA THR A 65 27.43 -8.94 25.68
C THR A 65 27.51 -7.56 25.04
N LEU A 66 27.34 -7.47 23.72
CA LEU A 66 27.39 -6.23 22.95
C LEU A 66 26.02 -5.53 22.86
N GLU A 67 24.98 -6.12 23.43
CA GLU A 67 23.65 -5.52 23.49
C GLU A 67 23.70 -4.23 24.33
N GLY A 68 23.25 -3.12 23.74
CA GLY A 68 23.24 -1.81 24.39
C GLY A 68 24.47 -0.96 24.10
N SER A 69 25.50 -1.53 23.47
CA SER A 69 26.67 -0.76 23.02
C SER A 69 26.31 0.22 21.90
N ALA A 70 26.95 1.40 21.93
CA ALA A 70 26.86 2.36 20.84
C ALA A 70 27.54 1.80 19.59
N ARG A 71 26.84 1.84 18.44
CA ARG A 71 27.33 1.27 17.17
C ARG A 71 28.00 2.35 16.30
N HIS A 72 27.25 3.42 16.04
CA HIS A 72 27.66 4.54 15.20
C HIS A 72 27.07 5.83 15.77
N THR A 73 27.72 6.96 15.49
CA THR A 73 27.14 8.29 15.66
C THR A 73 26.12 8.52 14.55
N GLY A 74 24.87 8.76 14.91
CA GLY A 74 23.81 9.15 13.99
C GLY A 74 23.19 10.46 14.46
N THR A 75 22.79 11.31 13.53
CA THR A 75 22.07 12.54 13.86
C THR A 75 20.62 12.21 14.20
N HIS A 76 20.08 12.81 15.27
CA HIS A 76 18.66 12.64 15.59
C HIS A 76 17.84 13.35 14.52
N ALA A 77 17.02 12.62 13.77
CA ALA A 77 16.35 13.10 12.57
C ALA A 77 15.44 14.33 12.79
N CYS A 78 15.09 14.64 14.03
CA CYS A 78 14.15 15.73 14.35
C CYS A 78 14.69 16.72 15.39
N GLY A 79 15.80 16.43 16.09
CA GLY A 79 16.16 17.17 17.30
C GLY A 79 17.00 18.40 16.99
N VAL A 80 16.48 19.59 17.28
CA VAL A 80 17.18 20.87 17.16
C VAL A 80 17.36 21.46 18.55
N ILE A 81 18.58 21.89 18.85
CA ILE A 81 18.95 22.46 20.15
C ILE A 81 19.10 23.97 20.00
N ILE A 82 18.43 24.71 20.89
CA ILE A 82 18.47 26.17 20.94
C ILE A 82 19.01 26.57 22.31
N GLY A 83 20.12 27.30 22.30
CA GLY A 83 20.74 27.86 23.50
C GLY A 83 20.60 29.38 23.51
N PRO A 84 20.75 30.01 24.69
CA PRO A 84 20.74 31.48 24.79
C PRO A 84 21.97 32.12 24.14
N ASP A 85 23.12 31.45 24.19
CA ASP A 85 24.41 31.90 23.69
C ASP A 85 25.08 30.81 22.82
N ASN A 86 26.38 30.96 22.53
CA ASN A 86 27.11 30.01 21.71
C ASN A 86 27.13 28.60 22.34
N LEU A 87 26.54 27.62 21.63
CA LEU A 87 26.38 26.25 22.12
C LEU A 87 27.71 25.57 22.50
N ILE A 88 28.83 25.96 21.90
CA ILE A 88 30.17 25.40 22.20
C ILE A 88 30.56 25.62 23.67
N GLU A 89 30.06 26.69 24.30
CA GLU A 89 30.36 27.02 25.70
C GLU A 89 29.61 26.12 26.69
N HIS A 90 28.56 25.43 26.24
CA HIS A 90 27.67 24.63 27.09
C HIS A 90 27.65 23.15 26.72
N LEU A 91 27.89 22.81 25.45
CA LEU A 91 27.77 21.47 24.91
C LEU A 91 28.95 21.14 23.99
N PRO A 92 29.52 19.93 24.07
CA PRO A 92 30.46 19.47 23.07
C PRO A 92 29.75 19.27 21.72
N LEU A 93 30.25 19.92 20.68
CA LEU A 93 29.74 19.80 19.32
C LEU A 93 30.66 18.92 18.46
N SER A 94 30.12 18.42 17.35
CA SER A 94 30.83 17.68 16.31
C SER A 94 30.15 17.91 14.95
N THR A 95 30.86 17.67 13.85
CA THR A 95 30.26 17.72 12.52
C THR A 95 29.62 16.37 12.20
N ALA A 96 28.42 16.38 11.62
CA ALA A 96 27.80 15.17 11.11
C ALA A 96 28.66 14.55 9.98
N LYS A 97 28.60 13.22 9.80
CA LYS A 97 29.45 12.51 8.83
C LYS A 97 29.14 12.85 7.37
N ASP A 98 27.86 13.10 7.07
CA ASP A 98 27.33 13.19 5.70
C ASP A 98 26.85 14.63 5.37
N SER A 99 27.13 15.60 6.24
CA SER A 99 26.70 17.00 6.06
C SER A 99 27.52 17.94 6.94
N ASP A 100 27.66 19.20 6.54
CA ASP A 100 28.32 20.26 7.32
C ASP A 100 27.50 20.75 8.53
N LEU A 101 26.52 19.97 9.00
CA LEU A 101 25.70 20.30 10.15
C LEU A 101 26.46 20.05 11.46
N MET A 102 26.39 21.03 12.36
CA MET A 102 26.85 20.88 13.74
C MET A 102 25.84 20.10 14.56
N VAL A 103 26.33 19.08 15.29
CA VAL A 103 25.52 18.24 16.16
C VAL A 103 26.17 18.09 17.53
N THR A 104 25.34 18.08 18.58
CA THR A 104 25.80 17.82 19.94
C THR A 104 26.27 16.37 20.10
N GLN A 105 27.32 16.17 20.89
CA GLN A 105 27.80 14.82 21.26
C GLN A 105 26.96 14.19 22.39
N TYR A 106 26.09 14.97 23.04
CA TYR A 106 25.19 14.46 24.07
C TYR A 106 23.93 13.83 23.50
N GLU A 107 23.44 12.78 24.17
CA GLU A 107 22.14 12.20 23.87
C GLU A 107 21.02 13.18 24.24
N GLY A 108 19.93 13.21 23.48
CA GLY A 108 18.87 14.22 23.60
C GLY A 108 18.29 14.43 25.01
N LYS A 109 18.19 13.38 25.85
CA LYS A 109 17.74 13.50 27.25
C LYS A 109 18.73 14.23 28.16
N MET A 110 20.03 14.09 27.87
CA MET A 110 21.07 14.80 28.61
C MET A 110 21.07 16.28 28.25
N VAL A 111 20.75 16.64 27.00
CA VAL A 111 20.74 18.04 26.54
C VAL A 111 19.74 18.89 27.34
N GLU A 112 18.52 18.38 27.57
CA GLU A 112 17.52 19.05 28.42
C GLU A 112 18.02 19.19 29.87
N SER A 113 18.76 18.20 30.37
CA SER A 113 19.31 18.22 31.74
C SER A 113 20.46 19.22 31.91
N VAL A 114 21.15 19.58 30.82
CA VAL A 114 22.17 20.65 30.78
C VAL A 114 21.52 22.04 30.66
N GLY A 115 20.19 22.11 30.61
CA GLY A 115 19.44 23.37 30.59
C GLY A 115 19.26 23.96 29.19
N MET A 116 19.45 23.16 28.14
CA MET A 116 19.29 23.59 26.76
C MET A 116 17.88 23.29 26.25
N LEU A 117 17.32 24.18 25.44
CA LEU A 117 16.00 23.98 24.86
C LEU A 117 16.11 22.99 23.70
N LYS A 118 15.38 21.88 23.80
CA LYS A 118 15.23 20.91 22.72
C LYS A 118 13.88 21.11 22.03
N MET A 119 13.91 21.31 20.71
CA MET A 119 12.74 21.32 19.85
C MET A 119 12.81 20.16 18.85
N ASP A 120 11.71 19.44 18.68
CA ASP A 120 11.63 18.35 17.70
C ASP A 120 10.86 18.84 16.45
N PHE A 121 11.56 18.90 15.31
CA PHE A 121 11.01 19.21 13.99
C PHE A 121 10.83 17.91 13.20
N LEU A 122 9.60 17.42 13.14
CA LEU A 122 9.29 16.15 12.48
C LEU A 122 8.95 16.38 11.00
N GLY A 123 9.60 15.65 10.11
CA GLY A 123 9.20 15.57 8.71
C GLY A 123 8.01 14.63 8.54
N LEU A 124 6.78 15.17 8.56
CA LEU A 124 5.57 14.38 8.34
C LEU A 124 5.18 14.40 6.85
N LYS A 125 5.37 13.26 6.18
CA LYS A 125 5.01 13.04 4.78
C LYS A 125 3.57 13.47 4.43
N THR A 126 2.62 13.25 5.35
CA THR A 126 1.22 13.63 5.18
C THR A 126 1.01 15.11 4.91
N LEU A 127 1.79 15.98 5.54
CA LEU A 127 1.68 17.43 5.31
C LEU A 127 2.17 17.80 3.90
N SER A 128 3.18 17.09 3.39
CA SER A 128 3.59 17.24 1.99
C SER A 128 2.50 16.77 1.03
N ILE A 129 1.84 15.64 1.32
CA ILE A 129 0.70 15.15 0.52
C ILE A 129 -0.43 16.19 0.48
N ILE A 130 -0.79 16.77 1.63
CA ILE A 130 -1.82 17.84 1.70
C ILE A 130 -1.41 19.03 0.85
N LYS A 131 -0.16 19.50 1.00
CA LYS A 131 0.36 20.64 0.24
C LYS A 131 0.31 20.41 -1.28
N ASP A 132 0.78 19.24 -1.73
CA ASP A 132 0.82 18.91 -3.15
C ASP A 132 -0.59 18.65 -3.71
N ALA A 133 -1.51 18.10 -2.90
CA ALA A 133 -2.91 17.96 -3.28
C ALA A 133 -3.58 19.34 -3.48
N ILE A 134 -3.37 20.30 -2.59
CA ILE A 134 -3.89 21.68 -2.75
C ILE A 134 -3.28 22.35 -3.98
N ALA A 135 -1.98 22.15 -4.22
CA ALA A 135 -1.33 22.64 -5.43
C ALA A 135 -1.93 22.04 -6.71
N ASN A 136 -2.22 20.73 -6.70
CA ASN A 136 -2.88 20.05 -7.81
C ASN A 136 -4.28 20.61 -8.06
N VAL A 137 -5.10 20.81 -7.01
CA VAL A 137 -6.45 21.41 -7.12
C VAL A 137 -6.39 22.83 -7.69
N LYS A 138 -5.40 23.62 -7.26
CA LYS A 138 -5.20 24.97 -7.79
C LYS A 138 -4.85 24.98 -9.28
N VAL A 139 -4.13 23.96 -9.76
CA VAL A 139 -3.77 23.82 -11.18
C VAL A 139 -4.93 23.27 -12.00
N SER A 140 -5.69 22.28 -11.49
CA SER A 140 -6.77 21.64 -12.23
C SER A 140 -8.04 22.49 -12.26
N GLU A 141 -8.48 23.00 -11.12
CA GLU A 141 -9.76 23.71 -10.96
C GLU A 141 -9.61 25.21 -10.72
N GLY A 142 -8.40 25.70 -10.42
CA GLY A 142 -8.17 27.10 -10.08
C GLY A 142 -8.62 27.49 -8.67
N ILE A 143 -8.97 26.51 -7.82
CA ILE A 143 -9.46 26.72 -6.46
C ILE A 143 -8.27 26.72 -5.49
N ASP A 144 -8.18 27.75 -4.65
CA ASP A 144 -7.19 27.84 -3.58
C ASP A 144 -7.83 27.45 -2.24
N ILE A 145 -7.54 26.24 -1.75
CA ILE A 145 -8.14 25.69 -0.54
C ILE A 145 -7.31 26.09 0.66
N ASN A 146 -7.94 26.75 1.63
CA ASN A 146 -7.38 26.90 2.96
C ASN A 146 -7.73 25.69 3.84
N ILE A 147 -6.77 24.77 4.02
CA ILE A 147 -7.01 23.50 4.72
C ILE A 147 -7.33 23.65 6.21
N ASP A 148 -6.96 24.78 6.82
CA ASP A 148 -7.21 25.05 8.24
C ASP A 148 -8.63 25.58 8.49
N GLU A 149 -9.37 25.94 7.44
CA GLU A 149 -10.72 26.52 7.50
C GLU A 149 -11.82 25.55 7.01
N ILE A 150 -11.49 24.29 6.70
CA ILE A 150 -12.48 23.31 6.24
C ILE A 150 -13.53 22.99 7.34
N PRO A 151 -14.80 22.77 6.97
CA PRO A 151 -15.84 22.41 7.92
C PRO A 151 -15.61 21.00 8.49
N PHE A 152 -15.85 20.81 9.79
CA PHE A 152 -15.75 19.49 10.46
C PHE A 152 -17.06 18.69 10.44
N ASP A 153 -18.12 19.23 9.83
CA ASP A 153 -19.44 18.60 9.70
C ASP A 153 -19.75 18.19 8.25
N ASP A 154 -18.72 18.10 7.38
CA ASP A 154 -18.91 17.67 6.00
C ASP A 154 -19.30 16.19 5.90
N GLU A 155 -20.52 15.97 5.42
CA GLU A 155 -21.14 14.65 5.28
C GLU A 155 -20.37 13.75 4.28
N GLN A 156 -19.88 14.30 3.16
CA GLN A 156 -19.17 13.51 2.14
C GLN A 156 -17.88 12.90 2.70
N THR A 157 -17.16 13.67 3.52
CA THR A 157 -15.96 13.21 4.23
C THR A 157 -16.26 12.06 5.20
N TYR A 158 -17.35 12.17 5.98
CA TYR A 158 -17.73 11.07 6.88
C TYR A 158 -18.20 9.84 6.13
N GLN A 159 -18.92 10.00 5.01
CA GLN A 159 -19.35 8.86 4.20
C GLN A 159 -18.17 8.04 3.67
N LEU A 160 -17.04 8.67 3.34
CA LEU A 160 -15.80 7.97 2.96
C LEU A 160 -15.34 7.03 4.08
N TYR A 161 -15.34 7.49 5.33
CA TYR A 161 -15.02 6.65 6.50
C TYR A 161 -16.07 5.57 6.75
N GLN A 162 -17.37 5.88 6.59
CA GLN A 162 -18.46 4.92 6.76
C GLN A 162 -18.42 3.79 5.73
N ARG A 163 -17.98 4.08 4.51
CA ARG A 163 -17.73 3.08 3.45
C ARG A 163 -16.39 2.36 3.60
N ALA A 164 -15.56 2.77 4.56
CA ALA A 164 -14.20 2.29 4.78
C ALA A 164 -13.27 2.48 3.57
N GLU A 165 -13.46 3.58 2.83
CA GLU A 165 -12.65 3.99 1.67
C GLU A 165 -11.41 4.79 2.07
N THR A 166 -10.75 4.38 3.16
CA THR A 166 -9.67 5.12 3.83
C THR A 166 -8.26 4.77 3.34
N ILE A 167 -8.12 3.97 2.28
CA ILE A 167 -6.80 3.68 1.69
C ILE A 167 -6.18 5.01 1.23
N GLY A 168 -4.95 5.29 1.65
CA GLY A 168 -4.27 6.54 1.34
C GLY A 168 -4.69 7.73 2.22
N THR A 169 -5.52 7.53 3.26
CA THR A 169 -5.82 8.57 4.27
C THR A 169 -5.00 8.34 5.53
N PHE A 170 -4.62 9.41 6.22
CA PHE A 170 -3.71 9.28 7.36
C PHE A 170 -4.32 8.50 8.54
N GLN A 171 -3.51 7.67 9.23
CA GLN A 171 -3.86 6.81 10.39
C GLN A 171 -4.88 5.68 10.17
N PHE A 172 -5.83 5.82 9.24
CA PHE A 172 -6.98 4.92 9.13
C PHE A 172 -6.88 3.87 7.99
N GLU A 173 -5.70 3.58 7.46
CA GLU A 173 -5.52 2.72 6.27
C GLU A 173 -5.60 1.20 6.57
N SER A 174 -5.28 0.79 7.81
CA SER A 174 -5.12 -0.64 8.12
C SER A 174 -6.43 -1.41 7.96
N GLU A 175 -6.34 -2.67 7.52
CA GLU A 175 -7.52 -3.52 7.26
C GLU A 175 -8.43 -3.66 8.49
N GLY A 176 -7.85 -3.94 9.66
CA GLY A 176 -8.64 -4.06 10.89
C GLY A 176 -9.29 -2.73 11.31
N MET A 177 -8.60 -1.60 11.12
CA MET A 177 -9.19 -0.27 11.38
C MET A 177 -10.37 -0.01 10.45
N ARG A 178 -10.22 -0.30 9.15
CA ARG A 178 -11.29 -0.19 8.14
C ARG A 178 -12.51 -1.04 8.49
N GLY A 179 -12.29 -2.27 8.97
CA GLY A 179 -13.35 -3.14 9.47
C GLY A 179 -14.16 -2.47 10.57
N HIS A 180 -13.49 -1.93 11.59
CA HIS A 180 -14.18 -1.22 12.68
C HIS A 180 -14.87 0.07 12.24
N LEU A 181 -14.28 0.83 11.31
CA LEU A 181 -14.92 2.06 10.79
C LEU A 181 -16.25 1.76 10.09
N LYS A 182 -16.32 0.66 9.33
CA LYS A 182 -17.55 0.22 8.65
C LYS A 182 -18.67 -0.12 9.63
N GLU A 183 -18.32 -0.68 10.79
CA GLU A 183 -19.27 -0.99 11.86
C GLU A 183 -19.62 0.26 12.69
N LEU A 184 -18.63 1.10 12.98
CA LEU A 184 -18.79 2.32 13.75
C LEU A 184 -19.67 3.33 13.02
N LYS A 185 -19.47 3.49 11.72
CA LYS A 185 -20.05 4.54 10.88
C LYS A 185 -19.87 5.92 11.54
N PRO A 186 -18.66 6.50 11.52
CA PRO A 186 -18.39 7.79 12.15
C PRO A 186 -19.28 8.89 11.55
N THR A 187 -19.72 9.80 12.42
CA THR A 187 -20.65 10.89 12.12
C THR A 187 -20.12 12.25 12.58
N ASP A 188 -19.09 12.26 13.44
CA ASP A 188 -18.43 13.46 13.91
C ASP A 188 -16.92 13.20 14.13
N ILE A 189 -16.17 14.26 14.46
CA ILE A 189 -14.73 14.19 14.67
C ILE A 189 -14.39 13.41 15.95
N GLU A 190 -15.25 13.43 16.98
CA GLU A 190 -15.00 12.72 18.24
C GLU A 190 -14.94 11.21 18.05
N ASP A 191 -15.73 10.66 17.12
CA ASP A 191 -15.62 9.25 16.71
C ASP A 191 -14.21 8.91 16.20
N LEU A 192 -13.63 9.78 15.36
CA LEU A 192 -12.28 9.57 14.81
C LEU A 192 -11.21 9.69 15.91
N ILE A 193 -11.36 10.66 16.81
CA ILE A 193 -10.47 10.85 17.98
C ILE A 193 -10.51 9.62 18.89
N ALA A 194 -11.70 9.07 19.14
CA ALA A 194 -11.90 7.90 19.97
C ALA A 194 -11.31 6.64 19.32
N MET A 195 -11.52 6.45 18.01
CA MET A 195 -10.96 5.31 17.29
C MET A 195 -9.44 5.29 17.28
N ASN A 196 -8.79 6.44 17.07
CA ASN A 196 -7.34 6.56 17.15
C ASN A 196 -6.76 6.24 18.55
N ALA A 197 -7.55 6.49 19.60
CA ALA A 197 -7.20 6.13 20.96
C ALA A 197 -7.44 4.62 21.24
N LEU A 198 -8.56 4.07 20.78
CA LEU A 198 -9.01 2.71 21.11
C LEU A 198 -8.35 1.60 20.28
N TYR A 199 -7.96 1.87 19.03
CA TYR A 199 -7.42 0.86 18.11
C TYR A 199 -5.96 0.50 18.43
N ARG A 200 -5.73 -0.12 19.60
CA ARG A 200 -4.42 -0.54 20.10
C ARG A 200 -4.54 -1.81 20.93
N PRO A 201 -3.47 -2.63 21.04
CA PRO A 201 -3.48 -3.80 21.91
C PRO A 201 -3.83 -3.41 23.36
N GLY A 202 -4.91 -3.98 23.91
CA GLY A 202 -5.46 -3.62 25.21
C GLY A 202 -6.84 -2.95 25.11
N PRO A 203 -6.92 -1.66 24.73
CA PRO A 203 -8.20 -0.95 24.62
C PRO A 203 -9.09 -1.41 23.45
N MET A 204 -8.56 -2.16 22.48
CA MET A 204 -9.34 -2.65 21.32
C MET A 204 -10.59 -3.45 21.72
N GLN A 205 -10.58 -4.10 22.89
CA GLN A 205 -11.74 -4.83 23.42
C GLN A 205 -12.97 -3.93 23.67
N PHE A 206 -12.76 -2.63 23.87
CA PHE A 206 -13.83 -1.67 24.14
C PHE A 206 -14.48 -1.11 22.86
N ILE A 207 -13.90 -1.37 21.68
CA ILE A 207 -14.43 -0.87 20.40
C ILE A 207 -15.84 -1.43 20.17
N GLU A 208 -16.07 -2.72 20.41
CA GLU A 208 -17.40 -3.31 20.23
C GLU A 208 -18.46 -2.64 21.13
N VAL A 209 -18.10 -2.36 22.38
CA VAL A 209 -19.00 -1.71 23.35
C VAL A 209 -19.26 -0.27 22.92
N TYR A 210 -18.24 0.45 22.48
CA TYR A 210 -18.36 1.81 21.93
C TYR A 210 -19.35 1.83 20.74
N ILE A 211 -19.19 0.92 19.78
CA ILE A 211 -20.04 0.81 18.60
C ILE A 211 -21.49 0.44 18.98
N LYS A 212 -21.68 -0.54 19.87
CA LYS A 212 -23.03 -0.96 20.32
C LYS A 212 -23.77 0.18 21.02
N ARG A 213 -23.08 0.96 21.85
CA ARG A 213 -23.65 2.11 22.56
C ARG A 213 -23.97 3.25 21.62
N LYS A 214 -23.07 3.56 20.67
CA LYS A 214 -23.31 4.57 19.63
C LYS A 214 -24.60 4.29 18.85
N HIS A 215 -24.79 3.04 18.41
CA HIS A 215 -25.98 2.63 17.64
C HIS A 215 -27.21 2.35 18.49
N GLY A 216 -27.19 2.65 19.80
CA GLY A 216 -28.32 2.43 20.71
C GLY A 216 -28.68 0.96 20.95
N LYS A 217 -27.81 0.01 20.56
CA LYS A 217 -27.99 -1.44 20.78
C LYS A 217 -27.70 -1.85 22.22
N GLU A 218 -26.89 -1.06 22.91
CA GLU A 218 -26.57 -1.20 24.33
C GLU A 218 -26.84 0.13 25.04
N LYS A 219 -27.39 0.09 26.25
CA LYS A 219 -27.61 1.30 27.04
C LYS A 219 -26.28 1.88 27.50
N VAL A 220 -26.12 3.20 27.36
CA VAL A 220 -24.97 3.90 27.90
C VAL A 220 -25.07 3.92 29.43
N ILE A 221 -24.07 3.37 30.11
CA ILE A 221 -23.99 3.35 31.57
C ILE A 221 -22.85 4.30 31.98
N TYR A 222 -23.22 5.35 32.73
CA TYR A 222 -22.26 6.26 33.34
C TYR A 222 -21.95 5.79 34.77
N PRO A 223 -20.67 5.80 35.21
CA PRO A 223 -20.33 5.40 36.57
C PRO A 223 -20.97 6.29 37.65
N HIS A 224 -21.21 7.57 37.33
CA HIS A 224 -21.87 8.52 38.21
C HIS A 224 -22.51 9.66 37.37
N PRO A 225 -23.66 10.24 37.79
CA PRO A 225 -24.29 11.34 37.06
C PRO A 225 -23.37 12.55 36.82
N MET A 226 -22.49 12.86 37.77
CA MET A 226 -21.51 13.95 37.62
C MET A 226 -20.47 13.72 36.51
N LEU A 227 -20.33 12.50 36.01
CA LEU A 227 -19.38 12.15 34.96
C LEU A 227 -20.03 12.08 33.57
N GLU A 228 -21.35 12.31 33.49
CA GLU A 228 -22.08 12.21 32.23
C GLU A 228 -21.52 13.16 31.17
N GLU A 229 -21.30 14.44 31.50
CA GLU A 229 -20.80 15.43 30.54
C GLU A 229 -19.42 15.07 29.96
N ILE A 230 -18.48 14.62 30.79
CA ILE A 230 -17.12 14.33 30.35
C ILE A 230 -17.01 12.99 29.60
N LEU A 231 -17.91 12.05 29.86
CA LEU A 231 -17.93 10.71 29.24
C LEU A 231 -18.96 10.61 28.10
N LYS A 232 -19.77 11.65 27.86
CA LYS A 232 -20.76 11.69 26.78
C LYS A 232 -20.13 11.48 25.40
N PRO A 233 -19.01 12.14 25.02
CA PRO A 233 -18.36 11.91 23.72
C PRO A 233 -17.81 10.49 23.54
N THR A 234 -17.63 9.75 24.64
CA THR A 234 -17.09 8.38 24.63
C THR A 234 -18.09 7.33 25.08
N PHE A 235 -19.39 7.65 25.06
CA PHE A 235 -20.49 6.75 25.42
C PHE A 235 -20.28 6.04 26.77
N GLY A 236 -19.82 6.79 27.79
CA GLY A 236 -19.62 6.29 29.15
C GLY A 236 -18.31 5.53 29.36
N ILE A 237 -17.46 5.39 28.34
CA ILE A 237 -16.18 4.68 28.42
C ILE A 237 -15.07 5.68 28.74
N MET A 238 -14.23 5.41 29.73
CA MET A 238 -13.04 6.23 30.00
C MET A 238 -11.94 5.86 29.00
N VAL A 239 -11.66 6.78 28.07
CA VAL A 239 -10.66 6.56 27.00
C VAL A 239 -9.45 7.47 27.19
N TYR A 240 -9.67 8.69 27.67
CA TYR A 240 -8.64 9.73 27.68
C TYR A 240 -8.02 9.97 29.06
N GLN A 241 -6.75 10.36 29.07
CA GLN A 241 -6.03 10.80 30.26
C GLN A 241 -6.69 12.05 30.87
N GLU A 242 -7.17 12.95 30.02
CA GLU A 242 -7.87 14.17 30.39
C GLU A 242 -9.21 13.87 31.08
N GLN A 243 -9.92 12.80 30.67
CA GLN A 243 -11.14 12.35 31.36
C GLN A 243 -10.84 11.86 32.78
N ILE A 244 -9.71 11.17 32.99
CA ILE A 244 -9.26 10.74 34.32
C ILE A 244 -8.95 11.96 35.19
N MET A 245 -8.27 12.96 34.63
CA MET A 245 -7.94 14.19 35.33
C MET A 245 -9.20 14.98 35.72
N GLN A 246 -10.15 15.12 34.78
CA GLN A 246 -11.44 15.78 35.02
C GLN A 246 -12.30 15.01 36.03
N THR A 247 -12.28 13.68 36.01
CA THR A 247 -12.96 12.85 37.02
C THR A 247 -12.44 13.17 38.42
N ALA A 248 -11.11 13.25 38.60
CA ALA A 248 -10.51 13.63 39.88
C ALA A 248 -10.86 15.05 40.32
N GLN A 249 -10.93 15.99 39.39
CA GLN A 249 -11.35 17.37 39.68
C GLN A 249 -12.84 17.43 40.11
N ILE A 250 -13.71 16.82 39.32
CA ILE A 250 -15.17 16.87 39.51
C ILE A 250 -15.60 16.09 40.75
N MET A 251 -15.02 14.91 40.99
CA MET A 251 -15.44 14.05 42.12
C MET A 251 -14.64 14.29 43.40
N ALA A 252 -13.33 14.52 43.32
CA ALA A 252 -12.49 14.68 44.51
C ALA A 252 -12.02 16.12 44.78
N GLY A 253 -12.37 17.08 43.90
CA GLY A 253 -11.97 18.48 44.09
C GLY A 253 -10.48 18.73 43.86
N PHE A 254 -9.78 17.84 43.15
CA PHE A 254 -8.36 18.01 42.87
C PHE A 254 -8.12 19.23 41.98
N SER A 255 -6.99 19.92 42.18
CA SER A 255 -6.48 20.87 41.19
C SER A 255 -5.99 20.11 39.95
N LEU A 256 -5.95 20.77 38.78
CA LEU A 256 -5.47 20.14 37.54
C LEU A 256 -4.02 19.64 37.66
N GLY A 257 -3.16 20.36 38.40
CA GLY A 257 -1.80 19.91 38.68
C GLY A 257 -1.77 18.64 39.53
N LYS A 258 -2.62 18.54 40.56
CA LYS A 258 -2.73 17.33 41.39
C LYS A 258 -3.32 16.16 40.60
N ALA A 259 -4.28 16.42 39.72
CA ALA A 259 -4.84 15.43 38.81
C ALA A 259 -3.79 14.88 37.81
N ASP A 260 -2.86 15.71 37.34
CA ASP A 260 -1.73 15.21 36.52
C ASP A 260 -0.77 14.32 37.33
N ILE A 261 -0.52 14.66 38.61
CA ILE A 261 0.26 13.79 39.51
C ILE A 261 -0.41 12.43 39.66
N LEU A 262 -1.73 12.39 39.84
CA LEU A 262 -2.52 11.15 39.88
C LEU A 262 -2.34 10.35 38.59
N ARG A 263 -2.51 10.98 37.42
CA ARG A 263 -2.31 10.35 36.10
C ARG A 263 -0.92 9.75 35.97
N ARG A 264 0.14 10.48 36.38
CA ARG A 264 1.53 9.98 36.34
C ARG A 264 1.76 8.81 37.30
N ALA A 265 1.13 8.84 38.48
CA ALA A 265 1.22 7.77 39.46
C ALA A 265 0.58 6.48 38.93
N MET A 266 -0.60 6.59 38.32
CA MET A 266 -1.29 5.47 37.66
C MET A 266 -0.45 4.87 36.53
N GLY A 267 0.09 5.70 35.64
CA GLY A 267 0.91 5.22 34.52
C GLY A 267 2.21 4.51 34.94
N LYS A 268 2.80 4.88 36.09
CA LYS A 268 4.02 4.24 36.62
C LYS A 268 3.77 3.03 37.53
N LYS A 269 2.50 2.68 37.78
CA LYS A 269 2.09 1.58 38.68
C LYS A 269 2.77 1.60 40.06
N LYS A 270 2.98 2.79 40.63
CA LYS A 270 3.59 2.93 41.95
C LYS A 270 2.53 2.66 43.04
N ILE A 271 2.55 1.46 43.61
CA ILE A 271 1.54 0.98 44.57
C ILE A 271 1.35 1.96 45.74
N GLU A 272 2.44 2.42 46.36
CA GLU A 272 2.38 3.35 47.50
C GLU A 272 1.77 4.71 47.13
N ALA A 273 2.19 5.26 45.99
CA ALA A 273 1.66 6.55 45.51
C ALA A 273 0.18 6.45 45.13
N MET A 274 -0.24 5.32 44.56
CA MET A 274 -1.64 5.05 44.22
C MET A 274 -2.53 4.96 45.46
N GLN A 275 -2.08 4.28 46.51
CA GLN A 275 -2.83 4.20 47.77
C GLN A 275 -2.99 5.57 48.43
N ALA A 276 -1.91 6.36 48.49
CA ALA A 276 -1.97 7.72 49.03
C ALA A 276 -3.01 8.58 48.28
N GLN A 277 -3.01 8.51 46.95
CA GLN A 277 -3.97 9.24 46.14
C GLN A 277 -5.41 8.72 46.26
N LYS A 278 -5.60 7.40 46.44
CA LYS A 278 -6.93 6.81 46.66
C LYS A 278 -7.58 7.38 47.92
N VAL A 279 -6.82 7.47 49.01
CA VAL A 279 -7.32 8.02 50.28
C VAL A 279 -7.77 9.48 50.11
N GLU A 280 -6.96 10.29 49.43
CA GLU A 280 -7.31 11.69 49.14
C GLU A 280 -8.53 11.80 48.21
N PHE A 281 -8.63 10.94 47.20
CA PHE A 281 -9.76 10.92 46.26
C PHE A 281 -11.07 10.61 46.99
N VAL A 282 -11.08 9.57 47.82
CA VAL A 282 -12.28 9.17 48.60
C VAL A 282 -12.67 10.26 49.60
N LYS A 283 -11.70 10.90 50.26
CA LYS A 283 -11.98 12.03 51.16
C LYS A 283 -12.64 13.19 50.41
N GLY A 284 -12.10 13.59 49.26
CA GLY A 284 -12.69 14.65 48.43
C GLY A 284 -14.08 14.28 47.89
N ALA A 285 -14.31 13.01 47.55
CA ALA A 285 -15.61 12.51 47.10
C ALA A 285 -16.67 12.59 48.21
N LEU A 286 -16.29 12.25 49.45
CA LEU A 286 -17.17 12.38 50.62
C LEU A 286 -17.55 13.84 50.89
N GLU A 287 -16.61 14.79 50.74
CA GLU A 287 -16.89 16.23 50.86
C GLU A 287 -17.91 16.70 49.79
N LYS A 288 -17.94 16.04 48.63
CA LYS A 288 -18.94 16.27 47.56
C LYS A 288 -20.20 15.41 47.67
N LYS A 289 -20.44 14.77 48.82
CA LYS A 289 -21.61 13.92 49.12
C LYS A 289 -21.74 12.68 48.23
N ILE A 290 -20.62 12.14 47.73
CA ILE A 290 -20.58 10.86 47.03
C ILE A 290 -20.32 9.76 48.06
N GLU A 291 -21.08 8.67 48.00
CA GLU A 291 -20.90 7.54 48.91
C GLU A 291 -19.52 6.91 48.77
N LYS A 292 -18.95 6.47 49.90
CA LYS A 292 -17.60 5.90 49.95
C LYS A 292 -17.43 4.71 49.00
N GLU A 293 -18.39 3.79 49.00
CA GLU A 293 -18.35 2.59 48.14
C GLU A 293 -18.32 2.98 46.65
N LYS A 294 -19.13 3.96 46.26
CA LYS A 294 -19.17 4.46 44.88
C LYS A 294 -17.87 5.16 44.48
N ALA A 295 -17.30 5.95 45.39
CA ALA A 295 -16.00 6.60 45.16
C ALA A 295 -14.87 5.58 44.98
N GLU A 296 -14.86 4.50 45.76
CA GLU A 296 -13.88 3.42 45.63
C GLU A 296 -14.07 2.60 44.34
N GLU A 297 -15.31 2.34 43.94
CA GLU A 297 -15.63 1.69 42.66
C GLU A 297 -15.10 2.52 41.48
N ILE A 298 -15.36 3.82 41.46
CA ILE A 298 -14.94 4.72 40.38
C ILE A 298 -13.42 4.86 40.35
N PHE A 299 -12.76 4.93 41.51
CA PHE A 299 -11.30 4.92 41.55
C PHE A 299 -10.73 3.61 40.98
N GLY A 300 -11.36 2.47 41.27
CA GLY A 300 -10.98 1.18 40.68
C GLY A 300 -11.17 1.13 39.16
N ILE A 301 -12.22 1.77 38.64
CA ILE A 301 -12.43 1.98 37.20
C ILE A 301 -11.27 2.81 36.64
N MET A 302 -10.96 3.97 37.25
CA MET A 302 -9.87 4.85 36.81
C MET A 302 -8.52 4.11 36.77
N GLU A 303 -8.20 3.29 37.79
CA GLU A 303 -6.95 2.52 37.84
C GLU A 303 -6.84 1.52 36.68
N ARG A 304 -7.92 0.79 36.38
CA ARG A 304 -7.95 -0.15 35.24
C ARG A 304 -7.79 0.56 33.90
N PHE A 305 -8.41 1.73 33.75
CA PHE A 305 -8.37 2.49 32.50
C PHE A 305 -7.10 3.31 32.33
N ALA A 306 -6.44 3.74 33.40
CA ALA A 306 -5.21 4.50 33.31
C ALA A 306 -4.06 3.69 32.69
N GLU A 307 -4.13 2.36 32.69
CA GLU A 307 -3.20 1.50 31.94
C GLU A 307 -3.30 1.68 30.42
N TYR A 308 -4.48 2.08 29.93
CA TYR A 308 -4.79 2.21 28.51
C TYR A 308 -5.18 3.64 28.09
N GLY A 309 -5.23 4.56 29.04
CA GLY A 309 -5.66 5.94 28.83
C GLY A 309 -4.77 6.66 27.84
N PHE A 310 -5.39 7.21 26.78
CA PHE A 310 -4.68 7.91 25.72
C PHE A 310 -4.71 9.42 25.90
N ASN A 311 -3.70 10.13 25.39
CA ASN A 311 -3.69 11.59 25.45
C ASN A 311 -4.64 12.16 24.38
N ARG A 312 -5.72 12.85 24.80
CA ARG A 312 -6.74 13.37 23.89
C ARG A 312 -6.16 14.45 22.98
N SER A 313 -5.31 15.35 23.49
CA SER A 313 -4.76 16.44 22.66
C SER A 313 -3.96 15.92 21.46
N HIS A 314 -3.16 14.87 21.67
CA HIS A 314 -2.40 14.20 20.61
C HIS A 314 -3.33 13.45 19.65
N SER A 315 -4.32 12.71 20.16
CA SER A 315 -5.31 12.01 19.33
C SER A 315 -6.09 13.00 18.45
N ALA A 316 -6.53 14.12 19.03
CA ALA A 316 -7.29 15.16 18.37
C ALA A 316 -6.50 15.80 17.23
N ALA A 317 -5.27 16.26 17.50
CA ALA A 317 -4.44 16.89 16.47
C ALA A 317 -4.19 15.96 15.27
N TYR A 318 -3.94 14.67 15.50
CA TYR A 318 -3.72 13.71 14.42
C TYR A 318 -5.02 13.33 13.70
N SER A 319 -6.14 13.28 14.40
CA SER A 319 -7.46 13.07 13.79
C SER A 319 -7.89 14.25 12.91
N VAL A 320 -7.50 15.48 13.23
CA VAL A 320 -7.72 16.64 12.35
C VAL A 320 -6.96 16.48 11.04
N ILE A 321 -5.68 16.08 11.09
CA ILE A 321 -4.90 15.81 9.88
C ILE A 321 -5.53 14.66 9.07
N ALA A 322 -5.98 13.61 9.75
CA ALA A 322 -6.68 12.51 9.08
C ALA A 322 -7.96 12.99 8.40
N TYR A 323 -8.76 13.82 9.07
CA TYR A 323 -9.97 14.42 8.51
C TYR A 323 -9.64 15.30 7.29
N GLN A 324 -8.62 16.15 7.37
CA GLN A 324 -8.14 16.96 6.24
C GLN A 324 -7.77 16.09 5.03
N THR A 325 -7.07 14.97 5.24
CA THR A 325 -6.76 14.04 4.14
C THR A 325 -8.00 13.38 3.55
N ALA A 326 -8.99 13.02 4.38
CA ALA A 326 -10.23 12.43 3.91
C ALA A 326 -11.12 13.45 3.19
N TYR A 327 -11.13 14.71 3.62
CA TYR A 327 -11.84 15.81 2.97
C TYR A 327 -11.31 16.02 1.55
N LEU A 328 -9.99 16.15 1.40
CA LEU A 328 -9.37 16.27 0.07
C LEU A 328 -9.67 15.04 -0.78
N LYS A 329 -9.63 13.84 -0.22
CA LYS A 329 -9.98 12.61 -0.95
C LYS A 329 -11.47 12.52 -1.33
N ALA A 330 -12.37 13.09 -0.54
CA ALA A 330 -13.81 13.05 -0.79
C ALA A 330 -14.23 14.04 -1.89
N HIS A 331 -13.68 15.25 -1.86
CA HIS A 331 -14.05 16.34 -2.77
C HIS A 331 -13.17 16.40 -4.04
N TYR A 332 -11.87 16.09 -3.91
CA TYR A 332 -10.87 16.17 -4.99
C TYR A 332 -10.07 14.87 -5.10
N PRO A 333 -10.73 13.74 -5.40
CA PRO A 333 -10.12 12.42 -5.27
C PRO A 333 -8.95 12.23 -6.25
N ALA A 334 -9.01 12.79 -7.47
CA ALA A 334 -7.96 12.64 -8.47
C ALA A 334 -6.68 13.38 -8.05
N GLU A 335 -6.82 14.63 -7.61
CA GLU A 335 -5.74 15.51 -7.16
C GLU A 335 -5.08 14.98 -5.89
N TYR A 336 -5.90 14.51 -4.95
CA TYR A 336 -5.41 13.89 -3.73
C TYR A 336 -4.66 12.59 -4.02
N MET A 337 -5.23 11.70 -4.84
CA MET A 337 -4.58 10.43 -5.17
C MET A 337 -3.30 10.62 -5.98
N ALA A 338 -3.22 11.64 -6.86
CA ALA A 338 -1.98 12.02 -7.54
C ALA A 338 -0.88 12.45 -6.55
N ALA A 339 -1.23 13.22 -5.50
CA ALA A 339 -0.28 13.60 -4.45
C ALA A 339 0.17 12.40 -3.61
N VAL A 340 -0.75 11.50 -3.26
CA VAL A 340 -0.44 10.24 -2.56
C VAL A 340 0.53 9.37 -3.37
N LEU A 341 0.27 9.21 -4.68
CA LEU A 341 1.15 8.47 -5.59
C LEU A 341 2.55 9.09 -5.67
N THR A 342 2.61 10.42 -5.80
CA THR A 342 3.87 11.19 -5.88
C THR A 342 4.74 11.00 -4.66
N HIS A 343 4.19 11.09 -3.45
CA HIS A 343 5.02 10.91 -2.27
C HIS A 343 5.39 9.43 -2.02
N ASN A 344 4.77 8.49 -2.72
CA ASN A 344 5.01 7.05 -2.60
C ASN A 344 5.83 6.44 -3.76
N LEU A 345 6.42 7.26 -4.63
CA LEU A 345 7.21 6.87 -5.82
C LEU A 345 8.24 5.75 -5.61
N ASN A 346 8.87 5.69 -4.44
CA ASN A 346 9.92 4.71 -4.14
C ASN A 346 9.39 3.37 -3.60
N ASP A 347 8.09 3.25 -3.30
CA ASP A 347 7.48 2.06 -2.73
C ASP A 347 6.49 1.43 -3.72
N ILE A 348 7.02 0.56 -4.58
CA ILE A 348 6.28 -0.13 -5.65
C ILE A 348 4.99 -0.78 -5.13
N LYS A 349 5.04 -1.40 -3.95
CA LYS A 349 3.87 -2.09 -3.39
C LYS A 349 2.75 -1.11 -3.05
N LYS A 350 3.10 0.04 -2.48
CA LYS A 350 2.12 1.08 -2.17
C LYS A 350 1.58 1.76 -3.42
N ILE A 351 2.42 1.98 -4.43
CA ILE A 351 1.96 2.54 -5.70
C ILE A 351 0.91 1.64 -6.35
N THR A 352 1.16 0.33 -6.46
CA THR A 352 0.18 -0.60 -7.03
C THR A 352 -1.14 -0.55 -6.26
N LEU A 353 -1.08 -0.57 -4.92
CA LEU A 353 -2.26 -0.46 -4.06
C LEU A 353 -3.05 0.84 -4.31
N PHE A 354 -2.37 1.97 -4.47
CA PHE A 354 -3.01 3.26 -4.70
C PHE A 354 -3.54 3.44 -6.13
N ILE A 355 -2.92 2.81 -7.12
CA ILE A 355 -3.46 2.74 -8.50
C ILE A 355 -4.74 1.92 -8.52
N GLU A 356 -4.77 0.76 -7.85
CA GLU A 356 -5.98 -0.05 -7.71
C GLU A 356 -7.08 0.71 -6.98
N GLU A 357 -6.73 1.45 -5.92
CA GLU A 357 -7.68 2.31 -5.21
C GLU A 357 -8.23 3.43 -6.10
N SER A 358 -7.38 4.07 -6.92
CA SER A 358 -7.81 5.11 -7.86
C SER A 358 -8.80 4.54 -8.88
N LYS A 359 -8.50 3.37 -9.45
CA LYS A 359 -9.42 2.64 -10.34
C LYS A 359 -10.74 2.29 -9.66
N ARG A 360 -10.71 1.90 -8.38
CA ARG A 360 -11.93 1.64 -7.59
C ARG A 360 -12.80 2.88 -7.39
N GLN A 361 -12.18 4.06 -7.35
CA GLN A 361 -12.85 5.36 -7.32
C GLN A 361 -13.27 5.87 -8.73
N ASN A 362 -13.15 5.03 -9.77
CA ASN A 362 -13.38 5.39 -11.18
C ASN A 362 -12.43 6.49 -11.70
N ILE A 363 -11.20 6.52 -11.19
CA ILE A 363 -10.15 7.44 -11.65
C ILE A 363 -9.11 6.63 -12.42
N ASP A 364 -9.04 6.89 -13.71
CA ASP A 364 -8.07 6.23 -14.58
C ASP A 364 -6.67 6.81 -14.35
N VAL A 365 -5.70 5.91 -14.19
CA VAL A 365 -4.28 6.24 -14.14
C VAL A 365 -3.68 5.88 -15.49
N LEU A 366 -3.42 6.90 -16.29
CA LEU A 366 -2.87 6.77 -17.63
C LEU A 366 -1.34 6.64 -17.57
N GLY A 367 -0.76 6.02 -18.60
CA GLY A 367 0.69 5.93 -18.76
C GLY A 367 1.37 7.30 -18.85
N PRO A 368 2.71 7.33 -18.69
CA PRO A 368 3.46 8.56 -18.86
C PRO A 368 3.36 9.04 -20.31
N ASP A 369 3.49 10.34 -20.51
CA ASP A 369 3.50 10.98 -21.83
C ASP A 369 4.47 12.18 -21.77
N VAL A 370 5.38 12.32 -22.73
CA VAL A 370 6.38 13.41 -22.68
C VAL A 370 5.79 14.82 -22.83
N ASN A 371 4.60 14.94 -23.43
CA ASN A 371 3.91 16.21 -23.63
C ASN A 371 3.00 16.54 -22.44
N GLU A 372 2.34 15.56 -21.83
CA GLU A 372 1.41 15.78 -20.73
C GLU A 372 2.02 15.59 -19.33
N SER A 373 2.90 14.61 -19.14
CA SER A 373 3.45 14.27 -17.82
C SER A 373 4.41 15.33 -17.29
N ALA A 374 4.48 15.42 -15.95
CA ALA A 374 5.50 16.14 -15.22
C ALA A 374 6.46 15.17 -14.49
N PHE A 375 7.32 15.70 -13.62
CA PHE A 375 8.13 14.88 -12.72
C PHE A 375 7.25 14.08 -11.76
N ASN A 376 6.30 14.75 -11.14
CA ASN A 376 5.29 14.17 -10.24
C ASN A 376 4.07 13.66 -11.01
N PHE A 377 3.22 12.87 -10.36
CA PHE A 377 1.90 12.54 -10.90
C PHE A 377 1.06 13.81 -11.00
N THR A 378 0.34 13.96 -12.11
CA THR A 378 -0.46 15.15 -12.41
C THR A 378 -1.87 14.74 -12.77
N VAL A 379 -2.81 15.67 -12.63
CA VAL A 379 -4.21 15.46 -13.02
C VAL A 379 -4.47 16.20 -14.32
N THR A 380 -5.05 15.51 -15.30
CA THR A 380 -5.47 16.11 -16.57
C THR A 380 -6.76 16.90 -16.37
N LYS A 381 -7.13 17.72 -17.35
CA LYS A 381 -8.40 18.45 -17.33
C LYS A 381 -9.63 17.54 -17.30
N ASP A 382 -9.47 16.29 -17.72
CA ASP A 382 -10.55 15.29 -17.76
C ASP A 382 -10.69 14.54 -16.41
N GLY A 383 -9.95 14.94 -15.38
CA GLY A 383 -9.98 14.30 -14.06
C GLY A 383 -9.25 12.95 -13.99
N THR A 384 -8.40 12.65 -14.97
CA THR A 384 -7.56 11.42 -14.99
C THR A 384 -6.16 11.71 -14.48
N ILE A 385 -5.51 10.71 -13.89
CA ILE A 385 -4.15 10.86 -13.34
C ILE A 385 -3.14 10.45 -14.42
N ARG A 386 -2.18 11.34 -14.73
CA ARG A 386 -1.02 11.04 -15.58
C ARG A 386 0.17 10.61 -14.75
N PHE A 387 0.81 9.55 -15.23
CA PHE A 387 1.98 9.00 -14.59
C PHE A 387 3.15 10.01 -14.57
N GLY A 388 3.78 10.19 -13.42
CA GLY A 388 4.96 11.05 -13.29
C GLY A 388 6.21 10.40 -13.89
N MET A 389 6.97 11.15 -14.69
CA MET A 389 8.22 10.66 -15.29
C MET A 389 9.29 10.31 -14.23
N GLY A 390 9.21 10.91 -13.04
CA GLY A 390 10.11 10.61 -11.93
C GLY A 390 9.97 9.19 -11.36
N ALA A 391 8.87 8.48 -11.64
CA ALA A 391 8.70 7.09 -11.20
C ALA A 391 9.40 6.07 -12.11
N ILE A 392 9.94 6.51 -13.25
CA ILE A 392 10.54 5.62 -14.25
C ILE A 392 12.00 5.39 -13.88
N LYS A 393 12.35 4.13 -13.58
CA LYS A 393 13.74 3.75 -13.28
C LYS A 393 14.62 3.99 -14.48
N GLY A 394 15.69 4.77 -14.28
CA GLY A 394 16.62 5.18 -15.33
C GLY A 394 16.39 6.59 -15.86
N VAL A 395 15.30 7.26 -15.44
CA VAL A 395 15.03 8.67 -15.71
C VAL A 395 15.38 9.47 -14.45
N GLY A 396 16.42 10.31 -14.52
CA GLY A 396 16.82 11.17 -13.41
C GLY A 396 16.00 12.45 -13.33
N GLU A 397 15.89 13.06 -12.15
CA GLU A 397 15.18 14.33 -11.94
C GLU A 397 15.70 15.45 -12.86
N SER A 398 17.02 15.57 -13.01
CA SER A 398 17.64 16.54 -13.93
C SER A 398 17.22 16.34 -15.38
N ALA A 399 17.07 15.08 -15.82
CA ALA A 399 16.64 14.76 -17.18
C ALA A 399 15.18 15.17 -17.40
N VAL A 400 14.29 14.89 -16.43
CA VAL A 400 12.88 15.30 -16.51
C VAL A 400 12.76 16.82 -16.53
N MET A 401 13.48 17.52 -15.66
CA MET A 401 13.45 18.98 -15.60
C MET A 401 13.94 19.61 -16.90
N ALA A 402 14.97 19.03 -17.55
CA ALA A 402 15.44 19.48 -18.86
C ALA A 402 14.36 19.31 -19.95
N ILE A 403 13.66 18.16 -19.98
CA ILE A 403 12.57 17.90 -20.93
C ILE A 403 11.42 18.91 -20.73
N LEU A 404 11.05 19.16 -19.46
CA LEU A 404 9.96 20.09 -19.13
C LEU A 404 10.33 21.55 -19.45
N ALA A 405 11.57 21.97 -19.17
CA ALA A 405 12.04 23.31 -19.49
C ALA A 405 11.97 23.58 -21.00
N GLU A 406 12.49 22.64 -21.81
CA GLU A 406 12.46 22.71 -23.27
C GLU A 406 11.03 22.72 -23.83
N LYS A 407 10.14 21.91 -23.25
CA LYS A 407 8.72 21.89 -23.62
C LYS A 407 8.03 23.22 -23.30
N ASN A 408 8.30 23.81 -22.15
CA ASN A 408 7.67 25.06 -21.72
C ASN A 408 8.15 26.26 -22.55
N GLU A 409 9.39 26.24 -23.03
CA GLU A 409 9.96 27.31 -23.85
C GLU A 409 9.53 27.21 -25.32
N ASN A 410 9.60 26.00 -25.91
CA ASN A 410 9.45 25.80 -27.35
C ASN A 410 8.17 25.02 -27.76
N GLY A 411 7.29 24.70 -26.81
CA GLY A 411 6.02 23.99 -27.06
C GLY A 411 6.13 22.45 -27.04
N PRO A 412 5.03 21.73 -27.32
CA PRO A 412 5.01 20.26 -27.29
C PRO A 412 5.93 19.64 -28.34
N PHE A 413 6.39 18.41 -28.09
CA PHE A 413 7.17 17.61 -29.04
C PHE A 413 6.24 16.97 -30.06
N LEU A 414 6.60 17.08 -31.35
CA LEU A 414 5.80 16.52 -32.44
C LEU A 414 6.07 15.03 -32.66
N ASN A 415 7.33 14.63 -32.54
CA ASN A 415 7.79 13.26 -32.72
C ASN A 415 9.11 13.04 -31.98
N ILE A 416 9.61 11.80 -32.01
CA ILE A 416 10.86 11.42 -31.33
C ILE A 416 12.09 12.15 -31.88
N PHE A 417 12.10 12.53 -33.17
CA PHE A 417 13.21 13.24 -33.80
C PHE A 417 13.24 14.70 -33.37
N ASP A 418 12.09 15.36 -33.31
CA ASP A 418 11.93 16.72 -32.79
C ASP A 418 12.44 16.80 -31.36
N MET A 419 12.03 15.85 -30.51
CA MET A 419 12.55 15.75 -29.15
C MET A 419 14.07 15.57 -29.14
N ALA A 420 14.63 14.64 -29.91
CA ALA A 420 16.07 14.38 -29.93
C ALA A 420 16.90 15.57 -30.47
N LYS A 421 16.34 16.41 -31.34
CA LYS A 421 16.97 17.64 -31.85
C LYS A 421 16.95 18.76 -30.79
N ARG A 422 15.90 18.82 -29.96
CA ARG A 422 15.64 19.91 -29.01
C ARG A 422 16.25 19.70 -27.63
N VAL A 423 16.17 18.51 -27.06
CA VAL A 423 16.61 18.27 -25.66
C VAL A 423 18.13 18.22 -25.52
N ASP A 424 18.64 18.59 -24.34
CA ASP A 424 20.06 18.39 -24.02
C ASP A 424 20.38 16.90 -23.84
N LEU A 425 21.05 16.32 -24.84
CA LEU A 425 21.44 14.91 -24.87
C LEU A 425 22.49 14.53 -23.80
N ARG A 426 23.13 15.51 -23.14
CA ARG A 426 24.00 15.24 -21.97
C ARG A 426 23.16 14.93 -20.73
N ALA A 427 22.06 15.65 -20.54
CA ALA A 427 21.11 15.41 -19.46
C ALA A 427 20.20 14.20 -19.76
N VAL A 428 19.69 14.13 -20.99
CA VAL A 428 18.78 13.07 -21.47
C VAL A 428 19.58 12.04 -22.28
N ASN A 429 20.26 11.15 -21.57
CA ASN A 429 21.11 10.12 -22.19
C ASN A 429 20.30 8.96 -22.81
N LYS A 430 20.99 8.04 -23.50
CA LYS A 430 20.40 6.84 -24.11
C LYS A 430 19.55 6.01 -23.15
N SER A 431 20.01 5.83 -21.91
CA SER A 431 19.26 5.08 -20.90
C SER A 431 17.93 5.75 -20.56
N CYS A 432 17.87 7.09 -20.58
CA CYS A 432 16.65 7.84 -20.34
C CYS A 432 15.65 7.63 -21.48
N PHE A 433 16.09 7.78 -22.73
CA PHE A 433 15.25 7.51 -23.92
C PHE A 433 14.73 6.06 -23.94
N GLU A 434 15.58 5.07 -23.64
CA GLU A 434 15.15 3.67 -23.57
C GLU A 434 14.12 3.44 -22.46
N ALA A 435 14.30 4.06 -21.31
CA ALA A 435 13.37 3.95 -20.19
C ALA A 435 12.01 4.60 -20.50
N LEU A 436 12.01 5.80 -21.09
CA LEU A 436 10.81 6.51 -21.55
C LEU A 436 10.04 5.72 -22.61
N ALA A 437 10.75 5.14 -23.60
CA ALA A 437 10.14 4.31 -24.63
C ALA A 437 9.52 3.02 -24.06
N LYS A 438 10.19 2.36 -23.11
CA LYS A 438 9.64 1.16 -22.44
C LYS A 438 8.41 1.48 -21.60
N ALA A 439 8.44 2.61 -20.90
CA ALA A 439 7.34 3.06 -20.03
C ALA A 439 6.11 3.56 -20.80
N GLY A 440 6.25 3.85 -22.10
CA GLY A 440 5.16 4.34 -22.95
C GLY A 440 5.05 5.85 -23.08
N ALA A 441 6.09 6.59 -22.67
CA ALA A 441 6.09 8.06 -22.73
C ALA A 441 5.99 8.63 -24.17
N PHE A 442 6.24 7.79 -25.18
CA PHE A 442 6.18 8.14 -26.60
C PHE A 442 4.94 7.58 -27.30
N ASP A 443 4.00 6.95 -26.58
CA ASP A 443 2.80 6.35 -27.17
C ASP A 443 1.83 7.41 -27.73
N GLY A 444 1.96 8.67 -27.29
CA GLY A 444 1.19 9.80 -27.82
C GLY A 444 1.63 10.27 -29.22
N PHE A 445 2.76 9.78 -29.76
CA PHE A 445 3.20 10.13 -31.12
C PHE A 445 2.46 9.29 -32.18
N GLU A 446 1.73 9.97 -33.07
CA GLU A 446 0.96 9.34 -34.14
C GLU A 446 1.85 8.50 -35.07
N GLY A 447 1.33 7.34 -35.50
CA GLY A 447 2.01 6.46 -36.47
C GLY A 447 3.21 5.69 -35.91
N THR A 448 3.46 5.75 -34.60
CA THR A 448 4.56 5.03 -33.95
C THR A 448 4.06 3.92 -33.03
N HIS A 449 4.89 2.90 -32.82
CA HIS A 449 4.65 1.88 -31.81
C HIS A 449 5.94 1.45 -31.12
N ARG A 450 5.84 1.04 -29.85
CA ARG A 450 7.01 0.81 -28.98
C ARG A 450 8.05 -0.17 -29.55
N ALA A 451 7.64 -1.11 -30.40
CA ALA A 451 8.57 -2.08 -31.00
C ALA A 451 9.57 -1.44 -31.98
N GLN A 452 9.17 -0.36 -32.67
CA GLN A 452 10.01 0.33 -33.65
C GLN A 452 11.26 0.92 -33.01
N PHE A 453 11.12 1.51 -31.82
CA PHE A 453 12.24 2.12 -31.10
C PHE A 453 13.34 1.11 -30.76
N PHE A 454 12.99 -0.15 -30.53
CA PHE A 454 13.92 -1.22 -30.17
C PHE A 454 14.28 -2.16 -31.33
N HIS A 455 13.76 -1.90 -32.53
CA HIS A 455 13.97 -2.75 -33.68
C HIS A 455 15.43 -2.65 -34.17
N ARG A 456 15.95 -3.78 -34.67
CA ARG A 456 17.26 -3.88 -35.33
C ARG A 456 17.04 -4.44 -36.74
N GLN A 457 17.49 -3.71 -37.76
CA GLN A 457 17.35 -4.14 -39.15
C GLN A 457 18.30 -5.31 -39.49
N ASN A 458 19.50 -5.35 -38.89
CA ASN A 458 20.46 -6.46 -39.01
C ASN A 458 21.04 -6.85 -37.62
N THR A 459 21.63 -8.04 -37.50
CA THR A 459 22.21 -8.58 -36.25
C THR A 459 23.34 -7.70 -35.68
N ASP A 460 24.10 -7.04 -36.55
CA ASP A 460 25.20 -6.12 -36.20
C ASP A 460 24.78 -4.65 -36.13
N ASP A 461 23.50 -4.34 -36.36
CA ASP A 461 23.01 -2.97 -36.40
C ASP A 461 22.61 -2.45 -35.01
N THR A 462 22.86 -1.16 -34.81
CA THR A 462 22.45 -0.45 -33.59
C THR A 462 20.93 -0.35 -33.49
N ILE A 463 20.43 -0.24 -32.26
CA ILE A 463 18.99 -0.09 -32.00
C ILE A 463 18.49 1.21 -32.67
N PHE A 464 17.29 1.22 -33.24
CA PHE A 464 16.76 2.39 -33.94
C PHE A 464 16.83 3.69 -33.10
N LEU A 465 16.52 3.61 -31.81
CA LEU A 465 16.63 4.74 -30.88
C LEU A 465 18.03 5.37 -30.81
N GLU A 466 19.09 4.58 -31.00
CA GLU A 466 20.47 5.06 -31.06
C GLU A 466 20.75 5.85 -32.36
N LYS A 467 20.12 5.46 -33.47
CA LYS A 467 20.14 6.23 -34.71
C LYS A 467 19.43 7.59 -34.52
N VAL A 468 18.31 7.61 -33.79
CA VAL A 468 17.57 8.86 -33.48
C VAL A 468 18.42 9.81 -32.64
N ILE A 469 19.04 9.31 -31.56
CA ILE A 469 19.90 10.12 -30.67
C ILE A 469 21.11 10.67 -31.45
N ARG A 470 21.74 9.83 -32.29
CA ARG A 470 22.86 10.26 -33.14
C ARG A 470 22.44 11.32 -34.15
N HIS A 471 21.24 11.21 -34.71
CA HIS A 471 20.69 12.21 -35.61
C HIS A 471 20.50 13.57 -34.91
N GLY A 472 19.90 13.57 -33.72
CA GLY A 472 19.73 14.75 -32.88
C GLY A 472 21.06 15.40 -32.49
N GLY A 473 22.04 14.60 -32.06
CA GLY A 473 23.38 15.09 -31.71
C GLY A 473 24.11 15.73 -32.90
N ASN A 474 24.08 15.09 -34.06
CA ASN A 474 24.66 15.65 -35.29
C ASN A 474 23.98 16.98 -35.69
N TYR A 475 22.66 17.10 -35.48
CA TYR A 475 21.92 18.33 -35.77
C TYR A 475 22.36 19.47 -34.83
N GLN A 476 22.50 19.20 -33.54
CA GLN A 476 22.98 20.18 -32.55
C GLN A 476 24.43 20.61 -32.83
N GLU A 477 25.31 19.68 -33.19
CA GLU A 477 26.70 19.98 -33.58
C GLU A 477 26.76 20.86 -34.83
N LYS A 478 25.94 20.55 -35.85
CA LYS A 478 25.85 21.38 -37.08
C LYS A 478 25.32 22.78 -36.77
N LYS A 479 24.29 22.90 -35.94
CA LYS A 479 23.73 24.21 -35.53
C LYS A 479 24.77 25.06 -34.78
N ASN A 480 25.48 24.46 -33.81
CA ASN A 480 26.53 25.15 -33.06
C ASN A 480 27.71 25.55 -33.96
N SER A 481 28.08 24.71 -34.94
CA SER A 481 29.14 25.00 -35.90
C SER A 481 28.74 26.10 -36.90
N ALA A 482 27.50 26.08 -37.39
CA ALA A 482 26.96 27.10 -38.29
C ALA A 482 26.89 28.49 -37.61
N GLN A 483 26.57 28.54 -36.31
CA GLN A 483 26.52 29.77 -35.52
C GLN A 483 27.92 30.39 -35.26
N GLN A 484 29.01 29.61 -35.43
CA GLN A 484 30.40 30.07 -35.35
C GLN A 484 30.99 30.52 -36.69
N SER A 485 30.28 30.29 -37.81
CA SER A 485 30.75 30.69 -39.14
C SER A 485 30.24 32.10 -39.50
N LEU A 486 31.15 33.03 -39.76
CA LEU A 486 30.85 34.43 -40.09
C LEU A 486 30.22 34.63 -41.49
N PHE A 487 30.05 33.55 -42.26
CA PHE A 487 29.53 33.53 -43.63
C PHE A 487 28.32 32.57 -43.70
N GLY A 488 27.23 32.95 -43.05
CA GLY A 488 25.95 32.25 -43.15
C GLY A 488 25.29 32.57 -44.49
N GLU A 489 25.69 31.85 -45.54
CA GLU A 489 24.89 31.75 -46.77
C GLU A 489 24.15 30.41 -46.81
N ASP A 490 22.87 30.54 -47.17
CA ASP A 490 21.81 29.54 -47.17
C ASP A 490 22.22 28.16 -47.66
N SER A 491 22.19 27.20 -46.74
CA SER A 491 21.84 25.82 -47.06
C SER A 491 21.14 25.18 -45.87
N GLU A 492 19.92 25.65 -45.60
CA GLU A 492 18.93 24.87 -44.83
C GLU A 492 18.48 23.66 -45.66
N ALA A 493 19.39 22.74 -45.95
CA ALA A 493 19.00 21.37 -46.26
C ALA A 493 18.98 20.65 -44.90
N GLU A 494 17.86 20.76 -44.20
CA GLU A 494 17.58 19.86 -43.07
C GLU A 494 17.81 18.43 -43.56
N ALA A 495 18.72 17.71 -42.91
CA ALA A 495 18.88 16.28 -43.19
C ALA A 495 17.51 15.63 -42.93
N PRO A 496 16.93 14.91 -43.91
CA PRO A 496 15.63 14.31 -43.74
C PRO A 496 15.67 13.35 -42.56
N ASP A 497 14.60 13.35 -41.75
CA ASP A 497 14.52 12.47 -40.61
C ASP A 497 14.56 11.00 -41.07
N PRO A 498 15.26 10.12 -40.33
CA PRO A 498 15.27 8.68 -40.64
C PRO A 498 13.85 8.10 -40.69
N GLU A 499 13.58 7.23 -41.67
CA GLU A 499 12.31 6.50 -41.72
C GLU A 499 12.19 5.51 -40.55
N MET A 500 11.01 5.49 -39.93
CA MET A 500 10.67 4.51 -38.89
C MET A 500 10.70 3.09 -39.46
N PRO A 501 11.28 2.11 -38.76
CA PRO A 501 11.32 0.73 -39.25
C PRO A 501 9.91 0.12 -39.27
N ASP A 502 9.60 -0.61 -40.34
CA ASP A 502 8.37 -1.40 -40.42
C ASP A 502 8.58 -2.72 -39.66
N CYS A 503 7.88 -2.87 -38.52
CA CYS A 503 7.94 -4.09 -37.72
C CYS A 503 6.60 -4.36 -37.06
N ASN A 504 6.40 -5.61 -36.64
CA ASN A 504 5.19 -5.98 -35.91
C ASN A 504 5.18 -5.33 -34.52
N PRO A 505 4.03 -4.77 -34.09
CA PRO A 505 3.85 -4.30 -32.73
C PRO A 505 4.11 -5.40 -31.70
N TYR A 506 4.52 -5.00 -30.49
CA TYR A 506 4.64 -5.94 -29.40
C TYR A 506 3.29 -6.56 -29.05
N THR A 507 3.33 -7.81 -28.62
CA THR A 507 2.19 -8.40 -27.95
C THR A 507 1.95 -7.68 -26.61
N LYS A 508 0.69 -7.66 -26.13
CA LYS A 508 0.33 -7.03 -24.84
C LYS A 508 1.22 -7.54 -23.68
N ILE A 509 1.54 -8.84 -23.67
CA ILE A 509 2.40 -9.46 -22.64
C ILE A 509 3.84 -8.90 -22.72
N GLU A 510 4.39 -8.79 -23.93
CA GLU A 510 5.75 -8.23 -24.11
C GLU A 510 5.83 -6.74 -23.74
N GLN A 511 4.80 -5.97 -24.10
CA GLN A 511 4.67 -4.57 -23.71
C GLN A 511 4.64 -4.42 -22.19
N LEU A 512 3.74 -5.14 -21.52
CA LEU A 512 3.61 -5.14 -20.06
C LEU A 512 4.92 -5.59 -19.37
N ARG A 513 5.61 -6.58 -19.92
CA ARG A 513 6.92 -7.01 -19.39
C ARG A 513 7.97 -5.90 -19.46
N LYS A 514 7.99 -5.12 -20.55
CA LYS A 514 8.90 -3.98 -20.72
C LYS A 514 8.56 -2.83 -19.77
N GLU A 515 7.28 -2.57 -19.53
CA GLU A 515 6.85 -1.59 -18.51
C GLU A 515 7.36 -1.97 -17.13
N LYS A 516 7.11 -3.23 -16.71
CA LYS A 516 7.55 -3.73 -15.40
C LYS A 516 9.07 -3.69 -15.22
N GLU A 517 9.85 -3.77 -16.29
CA GLU A 517 11.32 -3.63 -16.22
C GLU A 517 11.74 -2.23 -15.73
N VAL A 518 11.01 -1.19 -16.12
CA VAL A 518 11.36 0.21 -15.86
C VAL A 518 10.57 0.84 -14.71
N THR A 519 9.36 0.41 -14.43
CA THR A 519 8.57 0.94 -13.28
C THR A 519 8.48 -0.04 -12.12
N GLY A 520 8.80 -1.32 -12.34
CA GLY A 520 8.68 -2.37 -11.34
C GLY A 520 7.28 -2.97 -11.21
N PHE A 521 6.28 -2.44 -11.93
CA PHE A 521 4.90 -2.92 -11.98
C PHE A 521 4.27 -2.64 -13.35
N TYR A 522 3.09 -3.17 -13.61
CA TYR A 522 2.41 -3.00 -14.89
C TYR A 522 1.58 -1.70 -14.92
N ILE A 523 1.77 -0.85 -15.95
CA ILE A 523 1.12 0.47 -16.03
C ILE A 523 -0.18 0.34 -16.82
N SER A 524 -0.11 -0.23 -18.04
CA SER A 524 -1.23 -0.23 -18.99
C SER A 524 -2.28 -1.33 -18.74
N GLY A 525 -2.16 -2.09 -17.64
CA GLY A 525 -3.05 -3.19 -17.28
C GLY A 525 -2.30 -4.39 -16.69
N HIS A 526 -3.01 -5.40 -16.21
CA HIS A 526 -2.41 -6.64 -15.72
C HIS A 526 -2.49 -7.74 -16.80
N PRO A 527 -1.50 -8.65 -16.93
CA PRO A 527 -1.59 -9.80 -17.83
C PRO A 527 -2.77 -10.75 -17.54
N LEU A 528 -3.36 -10.63 -16.35
CA LEU A 528 -4.54 -11.40 -15.92
C LEU A 528 -5.87 -10.64 -16.15
N ASP A 529 -5.84 -9.38 -16.58
CA ASP A 529 -7.07 -8.59 -16.83
C ASP A 529 -7.99 -9.29 -17.84
N ASP A 530 -7.40 -9.90 -18.87
CA ASP A 530 -8.13 -10.63 -19.90
C ASP A 530 -8.85 -11.89 -19.35
N PHE A 531 -8.46 -12.34 -18.16
CA PHE A 531 -8.99 -13.54 -17.48
C PHE A 531 -9.73 -13.21 -16.17
N LYS A 532 -10.07 -11.93 -15.93
CA LYS A 532 -10.68 -11.49 -14.67
C LYS A 532 -12.00 -12.22 -14.37
N LEU A 533 -12.80 -12.51 -15.40
CA LEU A 533 -14.05 -13.27 -15.26
C LEU A 533 -13.82 -14.68 -14.74
N GLU A 534 -12.78 -15.35 -15.24
CA GLU A 534 -12.40 -16.69 -14.83
C GLU A 534 -11.92 -16.72 -13.40
N ILE A 535 -11.15 -15.70 -13.02
CA ILE A 535 -10.63 -15.55 -11.67
C ILE A 535 -11.78 -15.31 -10.69
N ASP A 536 -12.66 -14.34 -10.97
CA ASP A 536 -13.77 -13.97 -10.08
C ASP A 536 -14.79 -15.11 -9.88
N ASN A 537 -14.96 -16.00 -10.85
CA ASN A 537 -15.96 -17.08 -10.78
C ASN A 537 -15.40 -18.44 -10.35
N PHE A 538 -14.13 -18.75 -10.63
CA PHE A 538 -13.55 -20.08 -10.38
C PHE A 538 -12.45 -20.09 -9.32
N CYS A 539 -11.90 -18.95 -8.91
CA CYS A 539 -10.93 -18.89 -7.83
C CYS A 539 -11.61 -18.71 -6.46
N ASP A 540 -11.09 -19.43 -5.47
CA ASP A 540 -11.63 -19.42 -4.10
C ASP A 540 -11.02 -18.30 -3.25
N THR A 541 -9.80 -17.85 -3.57
CA THR A 541 -9.04 -16.85 -2.80
C THR A 541 -7.87 -16.29 -3.62
N ASN A 542 -7.26 -15.20 -3.15
CA ASN A 542 -6.01 -14.65 -3.71
C ASN A 542 -4.77 -15.19 -2.95
N LEU A 543 -3.58 -15.03 -3.54
CA LEU A 543 -2.31 -15.46 -2.94
C LEU A 543 -2.05 -14.75 -1.60
N ALA A 544 -2.31 -13.45 -1.52
CA ALA A 544 -2.10 -12.68 -0.29
C ALA A 544 -2.87 -13.30 0.90
N ASP A 545 -4.16 -13.55 0.71
CA ASP A 545 -5.06 -14.06 1.76
C ASP A 545 -4.71 -15.50 2.17
N LEU A 546 -4.37 -16.36 1.20
CA LEU A 546 -4.01 -17.75 1.47
C LEU A 546 -2.76 -17.84 2.36
N PHE A 547 -1.77 -16.99 2.10
CA PHE A 547 -0.52 -16.98 2.88
C PHE A 547 -0.61 -16.14 4.16
N ALA A 548 -1.57 -15.23 4.28
CA ALA A 548 -1.83 -14.46 5.49
C ALA A 548 -2.47 -15.31 6.60
N ASP A 549 -3.49 -16.12 6.28
CA ASP A 549 -4.09 -17.08 7.21
C ASP A 549 -4.24 -18.50 6.63
N PRO A 550 -3.14 -19.27 6.56
CA PRO A 550 -3.17 -20.64 6.04
C PRO A 550 -4.04 -21.58 6.88
N LYS A 551 -4.34 -21.23 8.14
CA LYS A 551 -5.10 -22.12 9.05
C LYS A 551 -6.56 -22.23 8.63
N LYS A 552 -7.14 -21.15 8.10
CA LYS A 552 -8.53 -21.12 7.61
C LYS A 552 -8.80 -22.15 6.50
N TYR A 553 -7.77 -22.49 5.73
CA TYR A 553 -7.85 -23.38 4.56
C TYR A 553 -7.26 -24.76 4.82
N PHE A 554 -7.05 -25.13 6.09
CA PHE A 554 -6.44 -26.41 6.45
C PHE A 554 -7.16 -27.61 5.84
N ASN A 555 -6.40 -28.47 5.16
CA ASN A 555 -6.85 -29.69 4.47
C ASN A 555 -7.93 -29.47 3.39
N ARG A 556 -8.11 -28.23 2.91
CA ARG A 556 -8.96 -27.91 1.76
C ARG A 556 -8.12 -27.77 0.50
N VAL A 557 -8.72 -28.13 -0.64
CA VAL A 557 -8.19 -27.76 -1.96
C VAL A 557 -8.77 -26.39 -2.29
N VAL A 558 -7.89 -25.46 -2.64
CA VAL A 558 -8.18 -24.06 -2.91
C VAL A 558 -7.69 -23.77 -4.31
N THR A 559 -8.51 -23.08 -5.10
CA THR A 559 -8.17 -22.71 -6.48
C THR A 559 -7.67 -21.28 -6.50
N LEU A 560 -6.48 -21.09 -7.07
CA LEU A 560 -5.81 -19.82 -7.27
C LEU A 560 -5.61 -19.56 -8.76
N ALA A 561 -5.42 -18.32 -9.14
CA ALA A 561 -5.02 -17.94 -10.49
C ALA A 561 -3.81 -17.01 -10.43
N GLY A 562 -2.92 -17.14 -11.41
CA GLY A 562 -1.77 -16.26 -11.51
C GLY A 562 -1.00 -16.48 -12.80
N MET A 563 -0.07 -15.57 -13.07
CA MET A 563 0.88 -15.69 -14.16
C MET A 563 2.20 -16.25 -13.63
N ILE A 564 2.82 -17.16 -14.39
CA ILE A 564 4.14 -17.68 -14.06
C ILE A 564 5.20 -16.66 -14.49
N THR A 565 5.91 -16.06 -13.53
CA THR A 565 6.92 -15.02 -13.79
C THR A 565 8.36 -15.50 -13.74
N GLY A 566 8.58 -16.70 -13.21
CA GLY A 566 9.89 -17.34 -13.23
C GLY A 566 9.75 -18.84 -13.06
N ALA A 567 10.47 -19.61 -13.86
CA ALA A 567 10.51 -21.08 -13.75
C ALA A 567 11.96 -21.56 -13.69
N GLN A 568 12.25 -22.48 -12.77
CA GLN A 568 13.58 -23.07 -12.62
C GLN A 568 13.47 -24.58 -12.48
N GLU A 569 14.25 -25.29 -13.28
CA GLU A 569 14.46 -26.73 -13.16
C GLU A 569 15.73 -26.98 -12.34
N ARG A 570 15.66 -27.83 -11.33
CA ARG A 570 16.80 -28.18 -10.46
C ARG A 570 16.78 -29.67 -10.12
N MET A 571 17.89 -30.18 -9.59
CA MET A 571 17.98 -31.53 -9.04
C MET A 571 18.12 -31.49 -7.52
N THR A 572 17.44 -32.42 -6.84
CA THR A 572 17.60 -32.64 -5.39
C THR A 572 18.97 -33.25 -5.10
N GLN A 573 19.43 -33.19 -3.84
CA GLN A 573 20.67 -33.87 -3.41
C GLN A 573 20.61 -35.40 -3.63
N THR A 574 19.41 -35.96 -3.76
CA THR A 574 19.13 -37.37 -4.06
C THR A 574 19.04 -37.69 -5.56
N GLY A 575 19.38 -36.73 -6.44
CA GLY A 575 19.40 -36.90 -7.90
C GLY A 575 18.04 -36.88 -8.59
N LYS A 576 16.94 -36.53 -7.88
CA LYS A 576 15.60 -36.44 -8.48
C LYS A 576 15.34 -35.03 -9.02
N PRO A 577 14.74 -34.87 -10.21
CA PRO A 577 14.39 -33.55 -10.73
C PRO A 577 13.24 -32.93 -9.94
N TYR A 578 13.32 -31.63 -9.69
CA TYR A 578 12.25 -30.81 -9.13
C TYR A 578 12.18 -29.46 -9.85
N GLY A 579 10.98 -28.90 -9.94
CA GLY A 579 10.73 -27.59 -10.52
C GLY A 579 10.34 -26.61 -9.43
N SER A 580 10.78 -25.36 -9.55
CA SER A 580 10.22 -24.27 -8.75
C SER A 580 9.77 -23.16 -9.68
N PHE A 581 8.60 -22.61 -9.42
CA PHE A 581 8.07 -21.48 -10.18
C PHE A 581 7.56 -20.38 -9.28
N MET A 582 7.55 -19.16 -9.80
CA MET A 582 6.97 -17.99 -9.17
C MET A 582 5.61 -17.76 -9.82
N LEU A 583 4.55 -17.80 -9.00
CA LEU A 583 3.19 -17.47 -9.40
C LEU A 583 2.88 -16.08 -8.87
N GLU A 584 2.49 -15.19 -9.77
CA GLU A 584 2.14 -13.81 -9.48
C GLU A 584 0.65 -13.59 -9.78
N ASP A 585 -0.10 -13.13 -8.79
CA ASP A 585 -1.47 -12.64 -8.97
C ASP A 585 -1.48 -11.10 -8.95
N PHE A 586 -2.67 -10.49 -8.88
CA PHE A 586 -2.79 -9.02 -8.79
C PHE A 586 -2.17 -8.43 -7.51
N ASN A 587 -2.05 -9.20 -6.43
CA ASN A 587 -1.77 -8.69 -5.09
C ASN A 587 -0.40 -9.11 -4.53
N ASP A 588 0.11 -10.28 -4.89
CA ASP A 588 1.34 -10.87 -4.34
C ASP A 588 2.02 -11.83 -5.34
N SER A 589 3.28 -12.14 -5.06
CA SER A 589 4.08 -13.07 -5.82
C SER A 589 4.68 -14.12 -4.89
N LYS A 590 4.41 -15.40 -5.16
CA LYS A 590 4.80 -16.51 -4.30
C LYS A 590 5.50 -17.62 -5.06
N LYS A 591 6.51 -18.20 -4.41
CA LYS A 591 7.29 -19.30 -4.97
C LYS A 591 6.69 -20.65 -4.57
N PHE A 592 6.38 -21.47 -5.56
CA PHE A 592 5.88 -22.83 -5.42
C PHE A 592 6.94 -23.85 -5.84
N PHE A 593 6.86 -25.05 -5.26
CA PHE A 593 7.76 -26.16 -5.55
C PHE A 593 6.96 -27.38 -6.01
N LEU A 594 7.45 -28.03 -7.07
CA LEU A 594 6.94 -29.28 -7.62
C LEU A 594 8.03 -30.33 -7.50
N PHE A 595 7.75 -31.42 -6.81
CA PHE A 595 8.74 -32.47 -6.56
C PHE A 595 8.37 -33.78 -7.28
N SER A 596 9.39 -34.47 -7.82
CA SER A 596 9.27 -35.85 -8.32
C SER A 596 8.15 -36.04 -9.36
N GLU A 597 7.09 -36.79 -9.05
CA GLU A 597 6.00 -37.09 -9.98
C GLU A 597 5.17 -35.87 -10.35
N ASP A 598 4.95 -34.95 -9.40
CA ASP A 598 4.17 -33.73 -9.64
C ASP A 598 4.91 -32.82 -10.64
N TYR A 599 6.25 -32.82 -10.59
CA TYR A 599 7.07 -32.12 -11.57
C TYR A 599 6.96 -32.73 -12.97
N LEU A 600 7.10 -34.05 -13.09
CA LEU A 600 7.02 -34.73 -14.40
C LEU A 600 5.65 -34.53 -15.06
N LYS A 601 4.57 -34.51 -14.27
CA LYS A 601 3.21 -34.26 -14.77
C LYS A 601 3.00 -32.81 -15.20
N LEU A 602 3.46 -31.84 -14.42
CA LEU A 602 3.11 -30.44 -14.59
C LEU A 602 4.20 -29.59 -15.28
N LYS A 603 5.32 -30.19 -15.68
CA LYS A 603 6.47 -29.48 -16.30
C LYS A 603 6.08 -28.61 -17.50
N HIS A 604 5.14 -29.07 -18.32
CA HIS A 604 4.72 -28.36 -19.53
C HIS A 604 3.96 -27.05 -19.24
N PHE A 605 3.48 -26.84 -18.02
CA PHE A 605 2.90 -25.57 -17.60
C PHE A 605 3.94 -24.58 -17.04
N LEU A 606 5.18 -25.02 -16.75
CA LEU A 606 6.24 -24.19 -16.15
C LEU A 606 6.93 -23.30 -17.19
N VAL A 607 6.15 -22.54 -17.95
CA VAL A 607 6.64 -21.61 -18.96
C VAL A 607 6.38 -20.18 -18.48
N GLU A 608 7.40 -19.34 -18.53
CA GLU A 608 7.27 -17.93 -18.17
C GLU A 608 6.25 -17.24 -19.08
N GLY A 609 5.35 -16.47 -18.48
CA GLY A 609 4.25 -15.77 -19.17
C GLY A 609 2.97 -16.59 -19.30
N PHE A 610 2.93 -17.86 -18.88
CA PHE A 610 1.68 -18.63 -18.89
C PHE A 610 0.76 -18.20 -17.74
N ASN A 611 -0.49 -17.92 -18.10
CA ASN A 611 -1.57 -17.68 -17.16
C ASN A 611 -2.18 -19.02 -16.75
N VAL A 612 -2.01 -19.38 -15.47
CA VAL A 612 -2.40 -20.69 -14.95
C VAL A 612 -3.39 -20.57 -13.79
N MET A 613 -4.29 -21.54 -13.72
CA MET A 613 -5.11 -21.82 -12.55
C MET A 613 -4.45 -22.94 -11.75
N ALA A 614 -4.13 -22.66 -10.49
CA ALA A 614 -3.44 -23.55 -9.59
C ALA A 614 -4.37 -24.05 -8.49
N GLN A 615 -4.65 -25.36 -8.49
CA GLN A 615 -5.31 -26.01 -7.36
C GLN A 615 -4.26 -26.38 -6.34
N VAL A 616 -4.34 -25.80 -5.15
CA VAL A 616 -3.40 -26.01 -4.06
C VAL A 616 -4.08 -26.60 -2.83
N ARG A 617 -3.37 -27.44 -2.09
CA ARG A 617 -3.83 -28.01 -0.82
C ARG A 617 -2.94 -27.53 0.32
N VAL A 618 -3.54 -26.96 1.35
CA VAL A 618 -2.83 -26.59 2.58
C VAL A 618 -2.75 -27.82 3.48
N GLN A 619 -1.53 -28.30 3.75
CA GLN A 619 -1.27 -29.50 4.54
C GLN A 619 -0.12 -29.30 5.52
N LEU A 620 0.05 -30.16 6.52
CA LEU A 620 1.23 -30.12 7.39
C LEU A 620 2.48 -30.54 6.61
N ARG A 621 3.55 -29.77 6.76
CA ARG A 621 4.85 -30.07 6.17
C ARG A 621 5.39 -31.38 6.75
N ARG A 622 5.78 -32.33 5.89
CA ARG A 622 6.36 -33.60 6.34
C ARG A 622 7.63 -33.36 7.15
N GLY A 623 7.59 -33.69 8.45
CA GLY A 623 8.74 -33.60 9.37
C GLY A 623 8.88 -32.29 10.15
N GLY A 624 8.02 -31.29 9.93
CA GLY A 624 7.98 -30.07 10.74
C GLY A 624 6.87 -30.12 11.79
N LYS A 625 7.16 -29.85 13.05
CA LYS A 625 6.12 -29.64 14.08
C LYS A 625 5.34 -28.35 13.71
N ASP A 626 4.04 -28.47 13.45
CA ASP A 626 3.06 -27.38 13.23
C ASP A 626 3.31 -26.37 12.08
N GLN A 627 4.18 -26.67 11.11
CA GLN A 627 4.32 -25.80 9.92
C GLN A 627 3.40 -26.26 8.79
N LEU A 628 2.54 -25.35 8.32
CA LEU A 628 1.68 -25.56 7.15
C LEU A 628 2.45 -25.31 5.86
N GLU A 629 2.25 -26.18 4.88
CA GLU A 629 2.81 -26.13 3.52
C GLU A 629 1.66 -26.07 2.52
N VAL A 630 1.80 -25.21 1.50
CA VAL A 630 0.87 -25.11 0.38
C VAL A 630 1.41 -25.97 -0.75
N LYS A 631 0.81 -27.14 -0.97
CA LYS A 631 1.21 -28.08 -2.02
C LYS A 631 0.35 -27.89 -3.27
N VAL A 632 0.97 -27.75 -4.44
CA VAL A 632 0.26 -27.74 -5.73
C VAL A 632 -0.26 -29.14 -6.04
N VAL A 633 -1.56 -29.26 -6.29
CA VAL A 633 -2.25 -30.50 -6.68
C VAL A 633 -2.38 -30.60 -8.19
N ASN A 634 -2.76 -29.50 -8.84
CA ASN A 634 -2.95 -29.45 -10.29
C ASN A 634 -2.69 -28.03 -10.84
N LEU A 635 -2.24 -27.96 -12.09
CA LEU A 635 -2.15 -26.73 -12.88
C LEU A 635 -2.95 -26.92 -14.17
N SER A 636 -3.70 -25.89 -14.55
CA SER A 636 -4.38 -25.79 -15.84
C SER A 636 -4.18 -24.41 -16.43
N LEU A 637 -4.28 -24.26 -17.75
CA LEU A 637 -4.26 -22.94 -18.39
C LEU A 637 -5.57 -22.20 -18.12
N LEU A 638 -5.47 -20.91 -17.77
CA LEU A 638 -6.65 -20.06 -17.56
C LEU A 638 -7.53 -19.96 -18.82
N ALA A 639 -6.92 -19.99 -20.01
CA ALA A 639 -7.63 -19.99 -21.28
C ALA A 639 -8.58 -21.19 -21.46
N GLU A 640 -8.27 -22.33 -20.83
CA GLU A 640 -9.11 -23.53 -20.90
C GLU A 640 -10.13 -23.59 -19.74
N ALA A 641 -10.03 -22.70 -18.76
CA ALA A 641 -10.81 -22.77 -17.53
C ALA A 641 -12.31 -22.58 -17.79
N LEU A 642 -12.69 -21.63 -18.66
CA LEU A 642 -14.09 -21.42 -19.04
C LEU A 642 -14.71 -22.65 -19.70
N GLU A 643 -13.98 -23.31 -20.60
CA GLU A 643 -14.50 -24.48 -21.31
C GLU A 643 -14.59 -25.72 -20.42
N LYS A 644 -13.63 -25.92 -19.51
CA LYS A 644 -13.57 -27.10 -18.65
C LYS A 644 -14.43 -26.99 -17.40
N HIS A 645 -14.58 -25.80 -16.82
CA HIS A 645 -15.26 -25.61 -15.53
C HIS A 645 -16.68 -25.04 -15.63
N THR A 646 -17.08 -24.42 -16.75
CA THR A 646 -18.45 -23.89 -16.90
C THR A 646 -19.42 -24.99 -17.36
N LYS A 647 -20.32 -25.43 -16.48
CA LYS A 647 -21.35 -26.43 -16.82
C LYS A 647 -22.62 -25.78 -17.35
N SER A 648 -23.02 -24.65 -16.76
CA SER A 648 -24.16 -23.88 -17.27
C SER A 648 -24.03 -22.38 -16.99
N ILE A 649 -24.50 -21.56 -17.93
CA ILE A 649 -24.59 -20.11 -17.78
C ILE A 649 -26.03 -19.76 -17.40
N THR A 650 -26.24 -19.04 -16.29
CA THR A 650 -27.56 -18.53 -15.91
C THR A 650 -27.64 -17.05 -16.23
N LEU A 651 -28.44 -16.67 -17.22
CA LEU A 651 -28.80 -15.29 -17.51
C LEU A 651 -29.91 -14.85 -16.58
N THR A 652 -29.84 -13.67 -15.99
CA THR A 652 -30.87 -13.06 -15.16
C THR A 652 -31.38 -11.81 -15.87
N LEU A 653 -32.66 -11.83 -16.22
CA LEU A 653 -33.37 -10.76 -16.94
C LEU A 653 -34.45 -10.19 -16.03
N ARG A 654 -34.64 -8.88 -16.06
CA ARG A 654 -35.80 -8.27 -15.40
C ARG A 654 -37.02 -8.39 -16.29
N ALA A 655 -38.18 -8.71 -15.70
CA ALA A 655 -39.43 -8.88 -16.45
C ALA A 655 -39.80 -7.64 -17.29
N GLU A 656 -39.53 -6.44 -16.78
CA GLU A 656 -39.78 -5.14 -17.44
C GLU A 656 -38.94 -4.92 -18.71
N GLU A 657 -37.76 -5.54 -18.78
CA GLU A 657 -36.78 -5.36 -19.87
C GLU A 657 -36.93 -6.44 -20.97
N VAL A 658 -37.84 -7.40 -20.79
CA VAL A 658 -38.06 -8.47 -21.77
C VAL A 658 -38.87 -7.96 -22.97
N SER A 659 -38.17 -7.53 -24.02
CA SER A 659 -38.77 -7.14 -25.30
C SER A 659 -38.67 -8.24 -26.37
N ALA A 660 -39.51 -8.17 -27.41
CA ALA A 660 -39.42 -9.06 -28.57
C ALA A 660 -38.08 -8.94 -29.30
N GLU A 661 -37.48 -7.74 -29.30
CA GLU A 661 -36.16 -7.46 -29.88
C GLU A 661 -35.04 -8.15 -29.10
N LEU A 662 -35.06 -8.06 -27.76
CA LEU A 662 -34.10 -8.72 -26.88
C LEU A 662 -34.16 -10.25 -27.04
N ILE A 663 -35.37 -10.81 -27.09
CA ILE A 663 -35.57 -12.25 -27.35
C ILE A 663 -35.03 -12.64 -28.73
N GLY A 664 -35.24 -11.82 -29.76
CA GLY A 664 -34.72 -12.02 -31.11
C GLY A 664 -33.19 -12.04 -31.14
N LEU A 665 -32.57 -11.09 -30.45
CA LEU A 665 -31.13 -10.95 -30.33
C LEU A 665 -30.50 -12.13 -29.55
N LEU A 666 -31.07 -12.50 -28.40
CA LEU A 666 -30.65 -13.68 -27.63
C LEU A 666 -30.75 -14.97 -28.46
N LYS A 667 -31.85 -15.17 -29.20
CA LYS A 667 -32.01 -16.33 -30.10
C LYS A 667 -30.96 -16.35 -31.21
N LYS A 668 -30.60 -15.18 -31.76
CA LYS A 668 -29.58 -15.06 -32.81
C LYS A 668 -28.20 -15.42 -32.26
N ILE A 669 -27.82 -14.90 -31.09
CA ILE A 669 -26.53 -15.18 -30.45
C ILE A 669 -26.41 -16.66 -30.06
N ILE A 670 -27.44 -17.23 -29.43
CA ILE A 670 -27.47 -18.65 -29.06
C ILE A 670 -27.34 -19.56 -30.29
N LYS A 671 -27.99 -19.21 -31.43
CA LYS A 671 -27.87 -19.98 -32.68
C LYS A 671 -26.52 -19.83 -33.35
N ALA A 672 -25.90 -18.65 -33.27
CA ALA A 672 -24.64 -18.36 -33.94
C ALA A 672 -23.44 -19.06 -33.30
N LYS A 673 -23.48 -19.30 -31.98
CA LYS A 673 -22.33 -19.79 -31.20
C LYS A 673 -22.63 -21.11 -30.50
N LYS A 674 -22.89 -22.18 -31.28
CA LYS A 674 -23.11 -23.53 -30.73
C LYS A 674 -21.86 -24.02 -29.98
N GLY A 675 -22.07 -24.70 -28.85
CA GLY A 675 -21.01 -25.29 -28.03
C GLY A 675 -21.57 -26.30 -27.03
N ASN A 676 -20.89 -26.46 -25.88
CA ASN A 676 -21.19 -27.53 -24.90
C ASN A 676 -21.82 -27.03 -23.58
N CYS A 677 -21.99 -25.71 -23.40
CA CYS A 677 -22.46 -25.15 -22.13
C CYS A 677 -23.95 -24.79 -22.17
N LEU A 678 -24.74 -25.23 -21.19
CA LEU A 678 -26.19 -25.00 -21.17
C LEU A 678 -26.55 -23.58 -20.70
N VAL A 679 -27.44 -22.87 -21.40
CA VAL A 679 -27.88 -21.51 -21.02
C VAL A 679 -29.24 -21.51 -20.30
N LYS A 680 -29.23 -21.36 -18.98
CA LYS A 680 -30.43 -21.14 -18.15
C LYS A 680 -30.83 -19.67 -18.18
N ILE A 681 -32.13 -19.39 -18.14
CA ILE A 681 -32.65 -18.02 -18.07
C ILE A 681 -33.47 -17.90 -16.79
N ARG A 682 -33.14 -16.95 -15.94
CA ARG A 682 -33.89 -16.54 -14.76
C ARG A 682 -34.56 -15.21 -15.10
N VAL A 683 -35.88 -15.16 -14.97
CA VAL A 683 -36.63 -13.90 -15.09
C VAL A 683 -37.04 -13.47 -13.69
N GLU A 684 -36.61 -12.29 -13.29
CA GLU A 684 -36.95 -11.69 -11.99
C GLU A 684 -37.94 -10.55 -12.19
N ASP A 685 -39.01 -10.55 -11.41
CA ASP A 685 -39.98 -9.48 -11.35
C ASP A 685 -39.81 -8.73 -10.01
N HIS A 686 -39.43 -7.45 -10.10
CA HIS A 686 -39.15 -6.62 -8.93
C HIS A 686 -40.43 -6.21 -8.18
N GLU A 687 -41.57 -6.11 -8.85
CA GLU A 687 -42.85 -5.76 -8.23
C GLU A 687 -43.39 -6.93 -7.39
N SER A 688 -43.35 -8.14 -7.95
CA SER A 688 -43.86 -9.34 -7.27
C SER A 688 -42.82 -10.08 -6.41
N LYS A 689 -41.54 -9.69 -6.48
CA LYS A 689 -40.38 -10.41 -5.88
C LYS A 689 -40.31 -11.88 -6.27
N THR A 690 -40.86 -12.24 -7.44
CA THR A 690 -40.89 -13.62 -7.93
C THR A 690 -39.76 -13.84 -8.94
N SER A 691 -39.13 -15.02 -8.90
CA SER A 691 -38.13 -15.42 -9.90
C SER A 691 -38.52 -16.72 -10.58
N LEU A 692 -38.58 -16.74 -11.92
CA LEU A 692 -38.83 -17.93 -12.71
C LEU A 692 -37.54 -18.43 -13.36
N MET A 693 -37.15 -19.67 -13.09
CA MET A 693 -36.01 -20.30 -13.75
C MET A 693 -36.46 -21.15 -14.94
N MET A 694 -36.11 -20.72 -16.14
CA MET A 694 -36.34 -21.42 -17.40
C MET A 694 -35.11 -22.26 -17.75
N GLN A 695 -35.32 -23.57 -17.89
CA GLN A 695 -34.27 -24.50 -18.32
C GLN A 695 -34.38 -24.74 -19.84
N PRO A 696 -33.29 -24.58 -20.60
CA PRO A 696 -33.30 -24.85 -22.03
C PRO A 696 -33.36 -26.36 -22.29
N ARG A 697 -34.09 -26.78 -23.32
CA ARG A 697 -34.11 -28.20 -23.74
C ARG A 697 -32.98 -28.58 -24.70
N ASN A 698 -32.37 -27.62 -25.43
CA ASN A 698 -31.37 -27.92 -26.48
C ASN A 698 -30.41 -26.77 -26.86
N ASN A 699 -30.22 -25.78 -25.99
CA ASN A 699 -29.38 -24.60 -26.29
C ASN A 699 -28.04 -24.71 -25.58
N ALA A 700 -27.06 -25.30 -26.26
CA ALA A 700 -25.68 -25.37 -25.80
C ALA A 700 -24.80 -24.38 -26.58
N VAL A 701 -24.07 -23.52 -25.87
CA VAL A 701 -23.26 -22.43 -26.44
C VAL A 701 -21.78 -22.58 -26.06
N ASN A 702 -20.89 -21.97 -26.85
CA ASN A 702 -19.51 -21.80 -26.43
C ASN A 702 -19.45 -20.68 -25.36
N PRO A 703 -19.01 -20.97 -24.12
CA PRO A 703 -19.10 -20.02 -23.02
C PRO A 703 -18.25 -18.75 -23.25
N VAL A 704 -17.05 -18.88 -23.85
CA VAL A 704 -16.12 -17.76 -24.06
C VAL A 704 -16.71 -16.72 -25.01
N HIS A 705 -17.19 -17.17 -26.17
CA HIS A 705 -17.75 -16.26 -27.18
C HIS A 705 -19.13 -15.72 -26.78
N PHE A 706 -19.93 -16.53 -26.08
CA PHE A 706 -21.26 -16.11 -25.63
C PHE A 706 -21.18 -14.99 -24.59
N ILE A 707 -20.29 -15.10 -23.60
CA ILE A 707 -20.15 -14.09 -22.54
C ILE A 707 -19.66 -12.75 -23.11
N ARG A 708 -18.69 -12.76 -24.03
CA ARG A 708 -18.18 -11.53 -24.66
C ARG A 708 -19.26 -10.75 -25.41
N GLU A 709 -20.17 -11.42 -26.11
CA GLU A 709 -21.31 -10.75 -26.77
C GLU A 709 -22.39 -10.34 -25.77
N MET A 710 -22.61 -11.09 -24.69
CA MET A 710 -23.56 -10.70 -23.63
C MET A 710 -23.10 -9.43 -22.88
N GLN A 711 -21.79 -9.24 -22.70
CA GLN A 711 -21.24 -8.03 -22.08
C GLN A 711 -21.48 -6.74 -22.90
N GLN A 712 -21.78 -6.86 -24.19
CA GLN A 712 -22.12 -5.72 -25.05
C GLN A 712 -23.60 -5.32 -24.95
N ILE A 713 -24.43 -6.13 -24.27
CA ILE A 713 -25.84 -5.85 -24.08
C ILE A 713 -26.01 -5.22 -22.69
N PRO A 714 -26.45 -3.95 -22.59
CA PRO A 714 -26.78 -3.34 -21.31
C PRO A 714 -27.82 -4.17 -20.53
N ASP A 715 -27.74 -4.13 -19.21
CA ASP A 715 -28.76 -4.63 -18.27
C ASP A 715 -28.94 -6.17 -18.12
N ILE A 716 -28.20 -7.00 -18.86
CA ILE A 716 -28.21 -8.46 -18.64
C ILE A 716 -27.19 -8.86 -17.56
N ARG A 717 -27.68 -9.41 -16.43
CA ARG A 717 -26.81 -10.06 -15.42
C ARG A 717 -26.61 -11.52 -15.77
N TYR A 718 -25.39 -12.05 -15.66
CA TYR A 718 -25.12 -13.46 -15.89
C TYR A 718 -24.33 -14.09 -14.74
N LYS A 719 -24.52 -15.40 -14.53
CA LYS A 719 -23.81 -16.20 -13.52
C LYS A 719 -23.31 -17.51 -14.12
N LEU A 720 -22.01 -17.78 -14.00
CA LEU A 720 -21.40 -19.05 -14.37
C LEU A 720 -21.66 -20.09 -13.27
N ASN A 721 -22.00 -21.33 -13.64
CA ASN A 721 -22.35 -22.42 -12.72
C ASN A 721 -21.62 -23.71 -13.05
#